data_AF-A0AAU7RIY1-F1
#
_entry.id   AF-A0AAU7RIY1-F1
#
_cell.length_a   1.000
_cell.length_b   1.000
_cell.length_c   1.000
_cell.angle_alpha   90.00
_cell.angle_beta   90.00
_cell.angle_gamma   90.00
#
_symmetry.space_group_name_H-M   'P 1'
#
loop_
_entity.id
_entity.type
_entity.pdbx_description
1 polymer ?
#
loop_
_entity_poly.entity_id
_entity_poly.type
_entity_poly.pdbx_seq_one_letter_code
_entity_poly.pdbx_strand_id
1 'polypeptide(L)'
;MTKLADIQIRDPFLLTLPDDAGYLLFGSTDKNIWSGPATGFDCYRSSDLEDWEGPIPAFRPSPGFWSKEQYWAPEVHGYQGRYFMFATFTAPGHCRGTQILSAESPEGPYTPWSDGPVTPRDWECLDGTLHIDAGGTPWLVFCHEWKQVNDGTIVAHQLSHDLRTTVGEPTVLFAASEAPWSRALDVPAVADREAPVYVTDGPFLHRMANGKLIMLWSGFGDHGYAMGIARSASGTVLGPWVQEPEPIWGRDGGHGMIARKLDGGLILTLHQPNQSPHERAAFFALRETEDSVVLDVPCPGAGNLIDREDLVRRHNVTQQELDPRSPVSVGNGEFAFTMDLTGLQTLPGCYPVGARGELPAGTLLGTQAQWGWHSVPPASPHDLAGSTVLYDSPRGPVPYVDMVGDIVNDRETGTSAAETWLRANPHRLDLGRIGFRMVRDGLDRGITPEDITQATQTLDLWSGTVTSTFTLAGQQVKVTTACHPSRDELGFRVESPALGSGLVVGIDFPYGSESWHDAADWSKPGAHSTVLDGQWVAHRELDDSRYDVAIAGEELVVEQTGLHSLRIAPQSQSTVLDFSLTFTPGEGGDCTPRGNNHHSGAAPAEGFDADPASGVVPSSDGAGSRVAAAAAAHWPRFWTSGGAIELNATNDPSAKELERRIVLSQYVTAINCAGSLPPQETGLVCNSWRGRFHLEMHWWHAAHFALWNRTELLLPSLRWYSSILEASRQTAKQQGFEGVRWPKQVGPDGRESPSTIGTFLIWQQPHPIYLAELAYRATPDREVLEEFAGIVFESAAFMASFAHPTGRGFELGPPLVPAQESYGFMRGEVSNPTFELAYWQWALRVAAQWRERLGIDPVPLWEEVADNLVTPHVTDGVYAAIDVEPFTIRTDHPSMLCALGVLPRTGLIDPAIMKATLADVLAEWDWASTWGWDYPVMAMTAARLEDPEAAVDALLMTAGKNTVLANGHNRQTDSLPLYLPGNGGLLAAVALMAAGWDNGPARHAPGFPADWTVKWEGLVQAP
;
A
#
# COMPACT_ATOMS: atom_id res chain seq x y z
N MET A 1 -33.57 16.99 -12.29
CA MET A 1 -33.16 15.81 -13.06
C MET A 1 -32.62 14.80 -12.08
N THR A 2 -32.79 13.51 -12.35
CA THR A 2 -32.36 12.42 -11.46
C THR A 2 -30.87 12.19 -11.71
N LYS A 3 -30.05 12.07 -10.67
CA LYS A 3 -28.65 11.69 -10.84
C LYS A 3 -28.53 10.19 -11.05
N LEU A 4 -27.51 9.74 -11.77
CA LEU A 4 -27.29 8.31 -12.03
C LEU A 4 -27.29 7.47 -10.74
N ALA A 5 -26.68 7.99 -9.67
CA ALA A 5 -26.61 7.33 -8.36
C ALA A 5 -27.98 7.15 -7.66
N ASP A 6 -29.02 7.86 -8.10
CA ASP A 6 -30.37 7.74 -7.56
C ASP A 6 -31.22 6.70 -8.31
N ILE A 7 -30.73 6.18 -9.45
CA ILE A 7 -31.45 5.24 -10.29
C ILE A 7 -31.08 3.81 -9.88
N GLN A 8 -32.00 3.12 -9.19
CA GLN A 8 -31.87 1.67 -9.00
C GLN A 8 -32.00 0.97 -10.36
N ILE A 9 -30.91 0.37 -10.82
CA ILE A 9 -30.85 -0.30 -12.11
C ILE A 9 -29.80 -1.40 -12.09
N ARG A 10 -30.21 -2.57 -12.56
CA ARG A 10 -29.35 -3.73 -12.80
C ARG A 10 -29.25 -3.99 -14.31
N ASP A 11 -28.21 -4.70 -14.73
CA ASP A 11 -28.04 -5.15 -16.12
C ASP A 11 -28.14 -3.96 -17.11
N PRO A 12 -27.33 -2.89 -16.93
CA PRO A 12 -27.55 -1.64 -17.63
C PRO A 12 -27.15 -1.75 -19.11
N PHE A 13 -28.01 -1.21 -19.97
CA PHE A 13 -27.76 -1.12 -21.40
C PHE A 13 -27.89 0.33 -21.88
N LEU A 14 -26.82 0.86 -22.46
CA LEU A 14 -26.74 2.23 -22.95
C LEU A 14 -26.89 2.29 -24.48
N LEU A 15 -28.02 2.80 -24.95
CA LEU A 15 -28.24 3.10 -26.36
C LEU A 15 -27.85 4.55 -26.66
N THR A 16 -26.79 4.75 -27.44
CA THR A 16 -26.42 6.07 -27.96
C THR A 16 -27.34 6.45 -29.13
N LEU A 17 -27.84 7.69 -29.12
CA LEU A 17 -28.66 8.29 -30.18
C LEU A 17 -27.91 9.48 -30.82
N PRO A 18 -27.02 9.24 -31.80
CA PRO A 18 -26.21 10.31 -32.39
C PRO A 18 -27.04 11.43 -33.05
N ASP A 19 -28.14 11.07 -33.71
CA ASP A 19 -29.01 12.02 -34.42
C ASP A 19 -29.78 12.94 -33.46
N ASP A 20 -30.07 12.47 -32.25
CA ASP A 20 -30.77 13.22 -31.19
C ASP A 20 -29.78 13.84 -30.17
N ALA A 21 -28.48 13.66 -30.38
CA ALA A 21 -27.41 14.08 -29.47
C ALA A 21 -27.65 13.67 -28.00
N GLY A 22 -28.06 12.41 -27.78
CA GLY A 22 -28.37 11.90 -26.45
C GLY A 22 -28.14 10.40 -26.27
N TYR A 23 -28.53 9.91 -25.10
CA TYR A 23 -28.40 8.53 -24.64
C TYR A 23 -29.72 8.06 -24.02
N LEU A 24 -30.00 6.77 -24.14
CA LEU A 24 -31.02 6.07 -23.36
C LEU A 24 -30.40 4.94 -22.56
N LEU A 25 -30.68 4.92 -21.27
CA LEU A 25 -30.27 3.87 -20.34
C LEU A 25 -31.47 2.96 -20.05
N PHE A 26 -31.33 1.68 -20.38
CA PHE A 26 -32.25 0.60 -20.06
C PHE A 26 -31.62 -0.30 -19.00
N GLY A 27 -32.45 -1.06 -18.30
CA GLY A 27 -31.99 -2.08 -17.35
C GLY A 27 -33.17 -2.69 -16.60
N SER A 28 -32.86 -3.70 -15.79
CA SER A 28 -33.80 -4.28 -14.84
C SER A 28 -34.10 -3.26 -13.73
N THR A 29 -35.35 -2.78 -13.69
CA THR A 29 -35.75 -1.60 -12.88
C THR A 29 -36.84 -1.92 -11.84
N ASP A 30 -37.31 -3.17 -11.77
CA ASP A 30 -38.22 -3.60 -10.72
C ASP A 30 -37.54 -3.53 -9.35
N LYS A 31 -38.21 -2.91 -8.36
CA LYS A 31 -37.67 -2.72 -7.00
C LYS A 31 -37.17 -4.00 -6.34
N ASN A 32 -37.84 -5.12 -6.61
CA ASN A 32 -37.41 -6.45 -6.21
C ASN A 32 -37.42 -7.35 -7.44
N ILE A 33 -36.25 -7.52 -8.03
CA ILE A 33 -36.06 -8.31 -9.24
C ILE A 33 -36.10 -9.83 -8.99
N TRP A 34 -35.86 -10.23 -7.74
CA TRP A 34 -35.74 -11.64 -7.33
C TRP A 34 -37.08 -12.34 -7.13
N SER A 35 -38.18 -11.62 -6.90
CA SER A 35 -39.49 -12.22 -6.65
C SER A 35 -40.66 -11.24 -6.76
N GLY A 36 -41.85 -11.75 -7.01
CA GLY A 36 -43.08 -10.95 -7.08
C GLY A 36 -43.47 -10.56 -8.50
N PRO A 37 -44.60 -9.85 -8.67
CA PRO A 37 -45.07 -9.47 -9.99
C PRO A 37 -44.11 -8.46 -10.62
N ALA A 38 -43.70 -8.73 -11.86
CA ALA A 38 -42.89 -7.80 -12.63
C ALA A 38 -43.74 -6.66 -13.19
N THR A 39 -43.21 -5.43 -13.17
CA THR A 39 -43.94 -4.25 -13.67
C THR A 39 -43.74 -4.08 -15.17
N GLY A 40 -42.53 -4.34 -15.66
CA GLY A 40 -42.08 -4.00 -17.01
C GLY A 40 -40.66 -3.45 -17.01
N PHE A 41 -40.28 -2.77 -18.09
CA PHE A 41 -38.99 -2.07 -18.19
C PHE A 41 -39.21 -0.57 -18.34
N ASP A 42 -38.37 0.20 -17.66
CA ASP A 42 -38.25 1.65 -17.82
C ASP A 42 -36.93 2.01 -18.48
N CYS A 43 -36.90 3.17 -19.15
CA CYS A 43 -35.67 3.78 -19.63
C CYS A 43 -35.52 5.22 -19.13
N TYR A 44 -34.29 5.71 -19.18
CA TYR A 44 -33.92 7.06 -18.78
C TYR A 44 -33.15 7.73 -19.89
N ARG A 45 -33.43 9.01 -20.17
CA ARG A 45 -32.78 9.79 -21.22
C ARG A 45 -31.75 10.75 -20.62
N SER A 46 -30.59 10.90 -21.25
CA SER A 46 -29.57 11.88 -20.86
C SER A 46 -28.87 12.45 -22.07
N SER A 47 -28.33 13.67 -21.95
CA SER A 47 -27.43 14.27 -22.94
C SER A 47 -25.95 14.22 -22.54
N ASP A 48 -25.65 13.96 -21.27
CA ASP A 48 -24.31 14.10 -20.67
C ASP A 48 -23.85 12.88 -19.85
N LEU A 49 -24.71 11.87 -19.70
CA LEU A 49 -24.52 10.67 -18.85
C LEU A 49 -24.53 10.94 -17.34
N GLU A 50 -24.76 12.18 -16.92
CA GLU A 50 -24.80 12.60 -15.52
C GLU A 50 -26.22 12.89 -15.04
N ASP A 51 -26.96 13.67 -15.83
CA ASP A 51 -28.32 14.10 -15.57
C ASP A 51 -29.31 13.30 -16.43
N TRP A 52 -30.29 12.68 -15.76
CA TRP A 52 -31.21 11.75 -16.38
C TRP A 52 -32.68 12.20 -16.22
N GLU A 53 -33.44 12.09 -17.31
CA GLU A 53 -34.88 12.27 -17.40
C GLU A 53 -35.59 10.91 -17.48
N GLY A 54 -36.55 10.67 -16.59
CA GLY A 54 -37.30 9.42 -16.51
C GLY A 54 -37.89 9.20 -15.11
N PRO A 55 -38.36 7.98 -14.79
CA PRO A 55 -38.46 6.82 -15.69
C PRO A 55 -39.47 7.02 -16.81
N ILE A 56 -39.14 6.56 -18.03
CA ILE A 56 -40.04 6.47 -19.18
C ILE A 56 -40.46 5.01 -19.36
N PRO A 57 -41.77 4.67 -19.36
CA PRO A 57 -42.23 3.30 -19.56
C PRO A 57 -41.88 2.73 -20.94
N ALA A 58 -40.82 1.93 -21.01
CA ALA A 58 -40.37 1.30 -22.24
C ALA A 58 -41.19 0.06 -22.58
N PHE A 59 -41.48 -0.80 -21.60
CA PHE A 59 -42.34 -1.98 -21.80
C PHE A 59 -43.29 -2.16 -20.63
N ARG A 60 -44.55 -2.49 -20.94
CA ARG A 60 -45.52 -3.00 -19.96
C ARG A 60 -46.22 -4.22 -20.55
N PRO A 61 -46.28 -5.35 -19.82
CA PRO A 61 -46.86 -6.57 -20.34
C PRO A 61 -48.37 -6.42 -20.56
N SER A 62 -48.87 -6.91 -21.70
CA SER A 62 -50.30 -7.01 -21.92
C SER A 62 -50.93 -8.05 -20.96
N PRO A 63 -52.24 -7.98 -20.65
CA PRO A 63 -52.88 -8.95 -19.75
C PRO A 63 -52.73 -10.43 -20.15
N GLY A 64 -52.47 -10.71 -21.43
CA GLY A 64 -52.25 -12.05 -21.97
C GLY A 64 -50.77 -12.42 -22.13
N PHE A 65 -49.83 -11.59 -21.66
CA PHE A 65 -48.41 -11.90 -21.73
C PHE A 65 -48.09 -13.10 -20.82
N TRP A 66 -47.28 -14.02 -21.31
CA TRP A 66 -47.08 -15.33 -20.70
C TRP A 66 -46.29 -15.28 -19.39
N SER A 67 -45.38 -14.30 -19.26
CA SER A 67 -44.54 -14.09 -18.09
C SER A 67 -45.11 -12.99 -17.19
N LYS A 68 -45.08 -13.23 -15.87
CA LYS A 68 -45.68 -12.32 -14.87
C LYS A 68 -44.72 -11.90 -13.75
N GLU A 69 -43.50 -12.43 -13.74
CA GLU A 69 -42.51 -12.22 -12.69
C GLU A 69 -41.09 -12.20 -13.28
N GLN A 70 -40.16 -11.55 -12.58
CA GLN A 70 -38.73 -11.51 -12.82
C GLN A 70 -38.32 -11.18 -14.29
N TYR A 71 -38.33 -9.90 -14.66
CA TYR A 71 -37.95 -9.43 -16.00
C TYR A 71 -36.51 -8.92 -16.01
N TRP A 72 -35.61 -9.58 -16.75
CA TRP A 72 -34.17 -9.33 -16.66
C TRP A 72 -33.57 -8.78 -17.95
N ALA A 73 -32.50 -7.99 -17.79
CA ALA A 73 -31.53 -7.62 -18.80
C ALA A 73 -32.12 -7.18 -20.15
N PRO A 74 -32.82 -6.02 -20.22
CA PRO A 74 -33.35 -5.50 -21.46
C PRO A 74 -32.24 -4.82 -22.30
N GLU A 75 -31.75 -5.51 -23.34
CA GLU A 75 -30.83 -4.93 -24.33
C GLU A 75 -31.57 -4.38 -25.56
N VAL A 76 -31.26 -3.17 -26.00
CA VAL A 76 -31.99 -2.50 -27.10
C VAL A 76 -31.09 -2.22 -28.30
N HIS A 77 -31.41 -2.81 -29.45
CA HIS A 77 -30.63 -2.64 -30.68
C HIS A 77 -31.46 -1.99 -31.79
N GLY A 78 -30.88 -0.99 -32.47
CA GLY A 78 -31.41 -0.48 -33.73
C GLY A 78 -31.10 -1.46 -34.87
N TYR A 79 -32.12 -1.96 -35.56
CA TYR A 79 -31.95 -2.88 -36.68
C TYR A 79 -33.04 -2.64 -37.75
N GLN A 80 -32.64 -2.54 -39.02
CA GLN A 80 -33.55 -2.34 -40.17
C GLN A 80 -34.63 -1.25 -39.96
N GLY A 81 -34.26 -0.12 -39.33
CA GLY A 81 -35.15 1.03 -39.13
C GLY A 81 -36.18 0.88 -38.00
N ARG A 82 -36.00 -0.10 -37.11
CA ARG A 82 -36.78 -0.28 -35.87
C ARG A 82 -35.84 -0.53 -34.70
N TYR A 83 -36.39 -0.50 -33.49
CA TYR A 83 -35.66 -0.85 -32.27
C TYR A 83 -36.19 -2.17 -31.72
N PHE A 84 -35.27 -3.06 -31.34
CA PHE A 84 -35.58 -4.39 -30.82
C PHE A 84 -35.00 -4.54 -29.42
N MET A 85 -35.87 -4.88 -28.47
CA MET A 85 -35.47 -5.19 -27.10
C MET A 85 -35.38 -6.70 -26.93
N PHE A 86 -34.21 -7.18 -26.54
CA PHE A 86 -33.97 -8.54 -26.12
C PHE A 86 -34.04 -8.56 -24.62
N ALA A 87 -35.03 -9.26 -24.06
CA ALA A 87 -35.24 -9.28 -22.63
C ALA A 87 -35.59 -10.69 -22.18
N THR A 88 -35.18 -11.01 -20.95
CA THR A 88 -35.32 -12.34 -20.38
C THR A 88 -36.55 -12.40 -19.48
N PHE A 89 -37.36 -13.43 -19.70
CA PHE A 89 -38.65 -13.60 -19.05
C PHE A 89 -38.77 -15.01 -18.48
N THR A 90 -39.57 -15.16 -17.43
CA THR A 90 -39.87 -16.45 -16.80
C THR A 90 -41.33 -16.58 -16.41
N ALA A 91 -41.84 -17.80 -16.33
CA ALA A 91 -43.17 -18.08 -15.85
C ALA A 91 -43.22 -19.46 -15.16
N PRO A 92 -44.08 -19.65 -14.15
CA PRO A 92 -44.27 -20.97 -13.56
C PRO A 92 -44.61 -22.03 -14.61
N GLY A 93 -43.83 -23.11 -14.65
CA GLY A 93 -43.99 -24.22 -15.61
C GLY A 93 -43.33 -24.00 -16.98
N HIS A 94 -42.59 -22.91 -17.16
CA HIS A 94 -41.80 -22.61 -18.35
C HIS A 94 -40.35 -22.33 -17.95
N CYS A 95 -39.38 -22.80 -18.74
CA CYS A 95 -37.99 -22.39 -18.54
C CYS A 95 -37.82 -20.91 -18.88
N ARG A 96 -36.88 -20.26 -18.19
CA ARG A 96 -36.49 -18.88 -18.48
C ARG A 96 -35.95 -18.77 -19.90
N GLY A 97 -36.25 -17.66 -20.58
CA GLY A 97 -35.69 -17.44 -21.91
C GLY A 97 -35.81 -16.01 -22.40
N THR A 98 -34.98 -15.67 -23.38
CA THR A 98 -34.96 -14.35 -24.00
C THR A 98 -36.02 -14.26 -25.09
N GLN A 99 -36.92 -13.28 -24.98
CA GLN A 99 -37.91 -12.94 -26.00
C GLN A 99 -37.57 -11.59 -26.63
N ILE A 100 -37.89 -11.43 -27.92
CA ILE A 100 -37.65 -10.21 -28.66
C ILE A 100 -38.93 -9.38 -28.72
N LEU A 101 -38.83 -8.11 -28.34
CA LEU A 101 -39.85 -7.09 -28.46
C LEU A 101 -39.42 -6.05 -29.51
N SER A 102 -40.36 -5.29 -30.07
CA SER A 102 -40.04 -4.23 -31.04
C SER A 102 -40.80 -2.93 -30.77
N ALA A 103 -40.19 -1.81 -31.15
CA ALA A 103 -40.77 -0.47 -31.12
C ALA A 103 -40.38 0.33 -32.38
N GLU A 104 -41.13 1.40 -32.66
CA GLU A 104 -40.81 2.37 -33.73
C GLU A 104 -39.91 3.50 -33.25
N SER A 105 -39.99 3.84 -31.96
CA SER A 105 -39.14 4.80 -31.25
C SER A 105 -38.20 4.09 -30.28
N PRO A 106 -37.00 4.64 -30.03
CA PRO A 106 -36.02 4.00 -29.16
C PRO A 106 -36.48 3.92 -27.70
N GLU A 107 -37.27 4.86 -27.19
CA GLU A 107 -37.84 4.82 -25.84
C GLU A 107 -38.95 3.77 -25.67
N GLY A 108 -39.43 3.16 -26.76
CA GLY A 108 -40.66 2.36 -26.76
C GLY A 108 -41.91 3.19 -27.05
N PRO A 109 -43.12 2.67 -26.76
CA PRO A 109 -43.36 1.42 -26.05
C PRO A 109 -43.04 0.18 -26.91
N TYR A 110 -42.33 -0.77 -26.33
CA TYR A 110 -42.00 -2.06 -26.93
C TYR A 110 -43.20 -3.01 -26.85
N THR A 111 -43.36 -3.84 -27.87
CA THR A 111 -44.42 -4.87 -27.93
C THR A 111 -43.84 -6.21 -28.41
N PRO A 112 -44.39 -7.36 -27.99
CA PRO A 112 -43.89 -8.67 -28.39
C PRO A 112 -43.73 -8.82 -29.90
N TRP A 113 -42.53 -9.20 -30.35
CA TRP A 113 -42.19 -9.36 -31.76
C TRP A 113 -42.03 -10.83 -32.17
N SER A 114 -41.29 -11.60 -31.36
CA SER A 114 -41.22 -13.07 -31.49
C SER A 114 -42.37 -13.77 -30.76
N ASP A 115 -42.71 -14.99 -31.21
CA ASP A 115 -43.72 -15.84 -30.57
C ASP A 115 -43.16 -16.54 -29.30
N GLY A 116 -43.07 -15.78 -28.22
CA GLY A 116 -42.40 -16.21 -26.98
C GLY A 116 -40.86 -16.15 -27.10
N PRO A 117 -40.14 -16.82 -26.17
CA PRO A 117 -38.68 -16.88 -26.20
C PRO A 117 -38.13 -17.45 -27.51
N VAL A 118 -37.02 -16.86 -27.98
CA VAL A 118 -36.24 -17.35 -29.12
C VAL A 118 -35.10 -18.30 -28.69
N THR A 119 -34.82 -18.39 -27.40
CA THR A 119 -33.97 -19.45 -26.84
C THR A 119 -34.72 -20.80 -26.84
N PRO A 120 -34.02 -21.95 -26.79
CA PRO A 120 -34.66 -23.26 -26.68
C PRO A 120 -35.65 -23.33 -25.50
N ARG A 121 -36.86 -23.84 -25.74
CA ARG A 121 -37.98 -23.74 -24.78
C ARG A 121 -37.85 -24.66 -23.56
N ASP A 122 -36.98 -25.65 -23.66
CA ASP A 122 -36.66 -26.64 -22.64
C ASP A 122 -35.34 -26.33 -21.91
N TRP A 123 -34.72 -25.17 -22.19
CA TRP A 123 -33.50 -24.72 -21.56
C TRP A 123 -33.76 -23.52 -20.65
N GLU A 124 -33.15 -23.50 -19.46
CA GLU A 124 -33.06 -22.31 -18.62
C GLU A 124 -32.03 -21.36 -19.23
N CYS A 125 -32.51 -20.27 -19.83
CA CYS A 125 -31.66 -19.32 -20.54
C CYS A 125 -31.89 -17.89 -20.05
N LEU A 126 -30.82 -17.09 -20.10
CA LEU A 126 -30.88 -15.66 -19.81
C LEU A 126 -29.91 -14.84 -20.67
N ASP A 127 -30.09 -13.53 -20.59
CA ASP A 127 -29.21 -12.48 -21.12
C ASP A 127 -28.84 -12.66 -22.59
N GLY A 128 -29.85 -12.73 -23.45
CA GLY A 128 -29.62 -12.78 -24.88
C GLY A 128 -29.29 -11.42 -25.48
N THR A 129 -28.12 -11.30 -26.11
CA THR A 129 -27.68 -10.12 -26.87
C THR A 129 -27.77 -10.35 -28.38
N LEU A 130 -27.98 -9.28 -29.17
CA LEU A 130 -27.93 -9.31 -30.63
C LEU A 130 -26.54 -8.95 -31.15
N HIS A 131 -25.95 -9.84 -31.96
CA HIS A 131 -24.78 -9.53 -32.79
C HIS A 131 -25.10 -9.65 -34.27
N ILE A 132 -24.77 -8.63 -35.06
CA ILE A 132 -24.80 -8.72 -36.52
C ILE A 132 -23.39 -9.00 -37.03
N ASP A 133 -23.19 -10.15 -37.67
CA ASP A 133 -21.87 -10.50 -38.20
C ASP A 133 -21.49 -9.65 -39.43
N ALA A 134 -20.24 -9.78 -39.88
CA ALA A 134 -19.74 -9.03 -41.04
C ALA A 134 -20.50 -9.30 -42.35
N GLY A 135 -21.21 -10.43 -42.45
CA GLY A 135 -22.07 -10.78 -43.58
C GLY A 135 -23.50 -10.24 -43.48
N GLY A 136 -23.85 -9.56 -42.38
CA GLY A 136 -25.20 -9.06 -42.11
C GLY A 136 -26.14 -10.11 -41.50
N THR A 137 -25.62 -11.26 -41.08
CA THR A 137 -26.41 -12.31 -40.43
C THR A 137 -26.62 -11.97 -38.95
N PRO A 138 -27.86 -11.98 -38.45
CA PRO A 138 -28.12 -11.77 -37.03
C PRO A 138 -27.89 -13.05 -36.22
N TRP A 139 -27.26 -12.88 -35.07
CA TRP A 139 -26.97 -13.93 -34.09
C TRP A 139 -27.51 -13.51 -32.73
N LEU A 140 -28.16 -14.45 -32.05
CA LEU A 140 -28.44 -14.40 -30.62
C LEU A 140 -27.26 -15.04 -29.89
N VAL A 141 -26.67 -14.34 -28.92
CA VAL A 141 -25.71 -14.94 -27.98
C VAL A 141 -26.28 -14.82 -26.57
N PHE A 142 -26.34 -15.91 -25.82
CA PHE A 142 -27.06 -16.00 -24.55
C PHE A 142 -26.42 -17.00 -23.58
N CYS A 143 -26.82 -16.97 -22.31
CA CYS A 143 -26.38 -17.93 -21.30
C CYS A 143 -27.30 -19.14 -21.22
N HIS A 144 -26.74 -20.34 -21.17
CA HIS A 144 -27.44 -21.54 -20.67
C HIS A 144 -27.15 -21.68 -19.18
N GLU A 145 -28.17 -21.48 -18.35
CA GLU A 145 -28.00 -21.29 -16.90
C GLU A 145 -27.42 -22.51 -16.21
N TRP A 146 -26.44 -22.23 -15.36
CA TRP A 146 -25.88 -23.11 -14.34
C TRP A 146 -26.94 -23.86 -13.50
N LYS A 147 -28.15 -23.31 -13.33
CA LYS A 147 -29.24 -24.00 -12.63
C LYS A 147 -29.61 -25.33 -13.27
N GLN A 148 -29.48 -25.41 -14.59
CA GLN A 148 -29.77 -26.59 -15.39
C GLN A 148 -28.52 -27.42 -15.69
N VAL A 149 -27.37 -26.78 -15.96
CA VAL A 149 -26.15 -27.47 -16.44
C VAL A 149 -24.94 -27.45 -15.49
N ASN A 150 -25.07 -26.88 -14.29
CA ASN A 150 -24.03 -26.64 -13.27
C ASN A 150 -22.91 -25.69 -13.74
N ASP A 151 -22.20 -26.02 -14.80
CA ASP A 151 -21.21 -25.14 -15.44
C ASP A 151 -21.91 -24.35 -16.54
N GLY A 152 -22.28 -23.11 -16.24
CA GLY A 152 -22.98 -22.24 -17.18
C GLY A 152 -22.20 -22.12 -18.50
N THR A 153 -22.93 -22.03 -19.61
CA THR A 153 -22.30 -21.89 -20.94
C THR A 153 -22.78 -20.65 -21.66
N ILE A 154 -21.92 -20.10 -22.52
CA ILE A 154 -22.31 -19.10 -23.50
C ILE A 154 -22.63 -19.80 -24.82
N VAL A 155 -23.77 -19.47 -25.41
CA VAL A 155 -24.34 -20.17 -26.57
C VAL A 155 -24.68 -19.17 -27.66
N ALA A 156 -24.36 -19.50 -28.91
CA ALA A 156 -24.78 -18.74 -30.08
C ALA A 156 -25.88 -19.48 -30.85
N HIS A 157 -26.89 -18.75 -31.32
CA HIS A 157 -27.93 -19.27 -32.20
C HIS A 157 -28.22 -18.25 -33.30
N GLN A 158 -28.13 -18.66 -34.55
CA GLN A 158 -28.45 -17.79 -35.67
C GLN A 158 -29.94 -17.41 -35.63
N LEU A 159 -30.25 -16.14 -35.88
CA LEU A 159 -31.61 -15.63 -35.99
C LEU A 159 -32.03 -15.52 -37.46
N SER A 160 -33.34 -15.54 -37.72
CA SER A 160 -33.90 -15.11 -38.99
C SER A 160 -33.62 -13.62 -39.20
N HIS A 161 -33.55 -13.17 -40.46
CA HIS A 161 -33.31 -11.74 -40.77
C HIS A 161 -34.41 -10.79 -40.27
N ASP A 162 -35.59 -11.29 -39.92
CA ASP A 162 -36.65 -10.52 -39.27
C ASP A 162 -36.61 -10.62 -37.74
N LEU A 163 -35.62 -11.32 -37.18
CA LEU A 163 -35.39 -11.57 -35.75
C LEU A 163 -36.55 -12.30 -35.04
N ARG A 164 -37.51 -12.89 -35.76
CA ARG A 164 -38.69 -13.52 -35.13
C ARG A 164 -38.44 -14.94 -34.63
N THR A 165 -37.52 -15.64 -35.27
CA THR A 165 -37.26 -17.06 -35.02
C THR A 165 -35.76 -17.34 -35.14
N THR A 166 -35.34 -18.53 -34.73
CA THR A 166 -33.97 -19.01 -34.92
C THR A 166 -33.83 -19.88 -36.18
N VAL A 167 -32.59 -20.06 -36.64
CA VAL A 167 -32.22 -20.85 -37.81
C VAL A 167 -31.14 -21.85 -37.41
N GLY A 168 -31.40 -23.15 -37.61
CA GLY A 168 -30.45 -24.20 -37.27
C GLY A 168 -30.52 -24.63 -35.80
N GLU A 169 -29.41 -25.14 -35.29
CA GLU A 169 -29.27 -25.60 -33.90
C GLU A 169 -28.34 -24.65 -33.12
N PRO A 170 -28.56 -24.47 -31.81
CA PRO A 170 -27.68 -23.66 -30.97
C PRO A 170 -26.28 -24.28 -30.86
N THR A 171 -25.25 -23.43 -30.82
CA THR A 171 -23.84 -23.83 -30.70
C THR A 171 -23.25 -23.29 -29.40
N VAL A 172 -22.77 -24.18 -28.54
CA VAL A 172 -22.02 -23.80 -27.32
C VAL A 172 -20.68 -23.20 -27.75
N LEU A 173 -20.37 -22.01 -27.23
CA LEU A 173 -19.14 -21.28 -27.52
C LEU A 173 -18.02 -21.61 -26.52
N PHE A 174 -18.34 -21.61 -25.23
CA PHE A 174 -17.48 -22.02 -24.11
C PHE A 174 -18.30 -22.17 -22.82
N ALA A 175 -17.74 -22.88 -21.83
CA ALA A 175 -18.23 -22.94 -20.45
C ALA A 175 -17.50 -21.94 -19.54
N ALA A 176 -18.11 -21.54 -18.43
CA ALA A 176 -17.51 -20.57 -17.50
C ALA A 176 -16.18 -21.08 -16.91
N SER A 177 -16.08 -22.37 -16.61
CA SER A 177 -14.86 -22.99 -16.07
C SER A 177 -13.65 -22.92 -17.00
N GLU A 178 -13.83 -22.60 -18.29
CA GLU A 178 -12.72 -22.43 -19.24
C GLU A 178 -11.96 -21.11 -19.03
N ALA A 179 -12.53 -20.14 -18.30
CA ALA A 179 -11.82 -18.90 -17.96
C ALA A 179 -10.98 -19.06 -16.70
N PRO A 180 -9.67 -18.74 -16.74
CA PRO A 180 -8.78 -18.85 -15.58
C PRO A 180 -9.21 -17.99 -14.37
N TRP A 181 -9.96 -16.90 -14.61
CA TRP A 181 -10.47 -16.03 -13.56
C TRP A 181 -11.79 -16.51 -12.93
N SER A 182 -12.51 -17.44 -13.56
CA SER A 182 -13.83 -17.87 -13.08
C SER A 182 -13.70 -18.81 -11.88
N ARG A 183 -14.60 -18.64 -10.91
CA ARG A 183 -14.70 -19.43 -9.68
C ARG A 183 -16.09 -20.03 -9.55
N ALA A 184 -16.13 -21.22 -8.96
CA ALA A 184 -17.39 -21.87 -8.63
C ALA A 184 -18.09 -21.10 -7.50
N LEU A 185 -19.42 -21.10 -7.51
CA LEU A 185 -20.23 -20.55 -6.42
C LEU A 185 -19.97 -21.31 -5.12
N ASP A 186 -19.59 -20.57 -4.08
CA ASP A 186 -19.51 -21.06 -2.70
C ASP A 186 -20.62 -20.42 -1.86
N VAL A 187 -21.85 -20.91 -2.04
CA VAL A 187 -23.01 -20.44 -1.28
C VAL A 187 -23.86 -21.61 -0.77
N PRO A 188 -24.56 -21.47 0.37
CA PRO A 188 -25.36 -22.55 0.95
C PRO A 188 -26.36 -23.20 0.00
N ALA A 189 -26.88 -22.45 -0.98
CA ALA A 189 -27.86 -22.93 -1.95
C ALA A 189 -27.32 -23.98 -2.93
N VAL A 190 -25.99 -24.11 -3.07
CA VAL A 190 -25.35 -25.08 -3.98
C VAL A 190 -24.45 -26.09 -3.25
N ALA A 191 -24.35 -26.02 -1.93
CA ALA A 191 -23.47 -26.88 -1.12
C ALA A 191 -23.74 -28.38 -1.29
N ASP A 192 -24.99 -28.77 -1.59
CA ASP A 192 -25.40 -30.16 -1.79
C ASP A 192 -25.25 -30.65 -3.25
N ARG A 193 -24.72 -29.82 -4.18
CA ARG A 193 -24.49 -30.23 -5.57
C ARG A 193 -23.22 -31.08 -5.67
N GLU A 194 -23.30 -32.20 -6.38
CA GLU A 194 -22.15 -33.12 -6.58
C GLU A 194 -21.05 -32.53 -7.48
N ALA A 195 -21.38 -31.53 -8.33
CA ALA A 195 -20.45 -30.88 -9.25
C ALA A 195 -20.35 -29.39 -8.93
N PRO A 196 -19.16 -28.77 -9.11
CA PRO A 196 -18.99 -27.33 -8.99
C PRO A 196 -19.95 -26.56 -9.90
N VAL A 197 -20.46 -25.44 -9.40
CA VAL A 197 -21.44 -24.61 -10.11
C VAL A 197 -20.78 -23.31 -10.53
N TYR A 198 -20.68 -23.05 -11.84
CA TYR A 198 -20.10 -21.83 -12.38
C TYR A 198 -21.15 -21.00 -13.10
N VAL A 199 -21.16 -19.69 -12.86
CA VAL A 199 -22.15 -18.77 -13.44
C VAL A 199 -21.61 -18.17 -14.73
N THR A 200 -22.45 -18.16 -15.77
CA THR A 200 -22.36 -17.27 -16.92
C THR A 200 -23.51 -16.27 -16.89
N ASP A 201 -23.22 -15.01 -17.20
CA ASP A 201 -24.16 -13.88 -17.15
C ASP A 201 -23.74 -12.79 -18.14
N GLY A 202 -24.69 -12.01 -18.67
CA GLY A 202 -24.46 -10.81 -19.48
C GLY A 202 -23.42 -10.89 -20.62
N PRO A 203 -23.56 -11.79 -21.62
CA PRO A 203 -22.66 -11.78 -22.78
C PRO A 203 -22.92 -10.56 -23.66
N PHE A 204 -21.86 -9.83 -24.03
CA PHE A 204 -21.95 -8.68 -24.94
C PHE A 204 -20.81 -8.67 -25.96
N LEU A 205 -21.13 -8.64 -27.26
CA LEU A 205 -20.12 -8.71 -28.33
C LEU A 205 -19.74 -7.32 -28.84
N HIS A 206 -18.44 -7.03 -28.87
CA HIS A 206 -17.89 -5.80 -29.42
C HIS A 206 -16.92 -6.08 -30.56
N ARG A 207 -17.16 -5.45 -31.73
CA ARG A 207 -16.22 -5.47 -32.86
C ARG A 207 -15.33 -4.24 -32.77
N MET A 208 -14.05 -4.49 -32.51
CA MET A 208 -13.04 -3.45 -32.40
C MET A 208 -12.77 -2.76 -33.75
N ALA A 209 -12.18 -1.57 -33.72
CA ALA A 209 -11.84 -0.79 -34.92
C ALA A 209 -10.88 -1.54 -35.87
N ASN A 210 -10.04 -2.43 -35.34
CA ASN A 210 -9.15 -3.28 -36.13
C ASN A 210 -9.84 -4.53 -36.73
N GLY A 211 -11.15 -4.70 -36.50
CA GLY A 211 -11.96 -5.79 -37.02
C GLY A 211 -12.01 -7.05 -36.13
N LYS A 212 -11.18 -7.13 -35.08
CA LYS A 212 -11.20 -8.23 -34.09
C LYS A 212 -12.52 -8.20 -33.31
N LEU A 213 -12.96 -9.38 -32.89
CA LEU A 213 -14.21 -9.58 -32.17
C LEU A 213 -13.91 -10.07 -30.75
N ILE A 214 -14.43 -9.35 -29.77
CA ILE A 214 -14.36 -9.71 -28.36
C ILE A 214 -15.78 -9.86 -27.79
N MET A 215 -15.86 -10.55 -26.66
CA MET A 215 -17.08 -10.73 -25.89
C MET A 215 -16.80 -10.40 -24.43
N LEU A 216 -17.57 -9.48 -23.85
CA LEU A 216 -17.69 -9.34 -22.41
C LEU A 216 -18.64 -10.43 -21.90
N TRP A 217 -18.36 -10.98 -20.74
CA TRP A 217 -19.30 -11.85 -20.01
C TRP A 217 -18.96 -11.85 -18.52
N SER A 218 -19.93 -12.18 -17.68
CA SER A 218 -19.82 -12.12 -16.23
C SER A 218 -20.04 -13.46 -15.54
N GLY A 219 -19.47 -13.60 -14.36
CA GLY A 219 -19.51 -14.78 -13.51
C GLY A 219 -19.07 -14.41 -12.10
N PHE A 220 -18.53 -15.36 -11.34
CA PHE A 220 -17.91 -15.08 -10.05
C PHE A 220 -16.40 -15.27 -10.15
N GLY A 221 -15.63 -14.33 -9.62
CA GLY A 221 -14.18 -14.37 -9.50
C GLY A 221 -13.74 -14.33 -8.03
N ASP A 222 -12.47 -14.05 -7.80
CA ASP A 222 -11.87 -14.07 -6.45
C ASP A 222 -12.44 -13.03 -5.48
N HIS A 223 -13.02 -11.92 -5.98
CA HIS A 223 -13.61 -10.85 -5.16
C HIS A 223 -15.11 -10.63 -5.42
N GLY A 224 -15.84 -11.70 -5.70
CA GLY A 224 -17.29 -11.67 -5.90
C GLY A 224 -17.69 -11.68 -7.38
N TYR A 225 -18.81 -11.04 -7.72
CA TYR A 225 -19.32 -11.00 -9.08
C TYR A 225 -18.37 -10.18 -9.97
N ALA A 226 -17.94 -10.76 -11.08
CA ALA A 226 -16.85 -10.24 -11.91
C ALA A 226 -17.19 -10.33 -13.40
N MET A 227 -16.45 -9.59 -14.22
CA MET A 227 -16.61 -9.57 -15.68
C MET A 227 -15.27 -9.73 -16.38
N GLY A 228 -15.20 -10.67 -17.32
CA GLY A 228 -14.02 -10.94 -18.13
C GLY A 228 -14.24 -10.72 -19.63
N ILE A 229 -13.18 -11.00 -20.39
CA ILE A 229 -13.16 -10.87 -21.85
C ILE A 229 -12.80 -12.22 -22.47
N ALA A 230 -13.55 -12.61 -23.49
CA ALA A 230 -13.19 -13.68 -24.41
C ALA A 230 -12.91 -13.10 -25.81
N ARG A 231 -11.84 -13.55 -26.45
CA ARG A 231 -11.42 -13.10 -27.79
C ARG A 231 -11.72 -14.15 -28.84
N SER A 232 -12.40 -13.79 -29.92
CA SER A 232 -12.65 -14.72 -31.03
C SER A 232 -11.40 -14.81 -31.90
N ALA A 233 -10.72 -15.96 -31.88
CA ALA A 233 -9.51 -16.20 -32.67
C ALA A 233 -9.77 -16.17 -34.18
N SER A 234 -11.00 -16.45 -34.61
CA SER A 234 -11.42 -16.37 -36.02
C SER A 234 -11.99 -15.01 -36.42
N GLY A 235 -12.32 -14.15 -35.46
CA GLY A 235 -13.08 -12.90 -35.68
C GLY A 235 -14.57 -13.11 -35.97
N THR A 236 -15.08 -14.36 -35.89
CA THR A 236 -16.48 -14.74 -36.12
C THR A 236 -17.16 -15.17 -34.81
N VAL A 237 -18.50 -15.13 -34.78
CA VAL A 237 -19.31 -15.45 -33.57
C VAL A 237 -19.05 -16.87 -33.05
N LEU A 238 -18.82 -17.83 -33.96
CA LEU A 238 -18.62 -19.23 -33.59
C LEU A 238 -17.23 -19.54 -32.99
N GLY A 239 -16.37 -18.53 -32.83
CA GLY A 239 -15.07 -18.71 -32.20
C GLY A 239 -14.05 -19.45 -33.09
N PRO A 240 -13.09 -20.18 -32.52
CA PRO A 240 -12.95 -20.50 -31.09
C PRO A 240 -12.68 -19.24 -30.25
N TRP A 241 -13.15 -19.26 -29.00
CA TRP A 241 -13.02 -18.17 -28.05
C TRP A 241 -11.87 -18.45 -27.09
N VAL A 242 -10.96 -17.49 -26.96
CA VAL A 242 -9.80 -17.55 -26.07
C VAL A 242 -10.07 -16.62 -24.90
N GLN A 243 -10.19 -17.17 -23.69
CA GLN A 243 -10.41 -16.40 -22.47
C GLN A 243 -9.17 -15.59 -22.13
N GLU A 244 -9.36 -14.34 -21.70
CA GLU A 244 -8.30 -13.61 -21.02
C GLU A 244 -8.07 -14.21 -19.62
N PRO A 245 -6.81 -14.23 -19.14
CA PRO A 245 -6.51 -14.83 -17.85
C PRO A 245 -7.10 -14.05 -16.68
N GLU A 246 -7.19 -12.73 -16.82
CA GLU A 246 -7.68 -11.81 -15.79
C GLU A 246 -9.03 -11.21 -16.19
N PRO A 247 -9.92 -10.91 -15.23
CA PRO A 247 -11.15 -10.20 -15.51
C PRO A 247 -10.86 -8.72 -15.80
N ILE A 248 -11.58 -8.11 -16.75
CA ILE A 248 -11.53 -6.64 -16.95
C ILE A 248 -12.11 -5.89 -15.75
N TRP A 249 -13.02 -6.55 -15.01
CA TRP A 249 -13.59 -6.05 -13.77
C TRP A 249 -13.63 -7.18 -12.74
N GLY A 250 -12.69 -7.17 -11.79
CA GLY A 250 -12.52 -8.24 -10.80
C GLY A 250 -13.14 -7.96 -9.43
N ARG A 251 -13.99 -6.94 -9.27
CA ARG A 251 -14.65 -6.53 -8.01
C ARG A 251 -16.16 -6.68 -8.15
N ASP A 252 -16.92 -6.66 -7.05
CA ASP A 252 -18.38 -6.87 -6.99
C ASP A 252 -19.22 -6.02 -7.97
N GLY A 253 -19.32 -6.48 -9.22
CA GLY A 253 -19.95 -5.77 -10.32
C GLY A 253 -19.73 -6.49 -11.65
N GLY A 254 -20.67 -6.33 -12.58
CA GLY A 254 -20.64 -7.05 -13.86
C GLY A 254 -21.90 -6.80 -14.67
N HIS A 255 -22.21 -7.74 -15.57
CA HIS A 255 -23.22 -7.58 -16.60
C HIS A 255 -22.99 -6.29 -17.40
N GLY A 256 -21.88 -6.25 -18.14
CA GLY A 256 -21.43 -5.03 -18.79
C GLY A 256 -21.51 -5.05 -20.31
N MET A 257 -21.63 -3.86 -20.88
CA MET A 257 -21.69 -3.62 -22.32
C MET A 257 -20.84 -2.42 -22.74
N ILE A 258 -20.37 -2.42 -24.00
CA ILE A 258 -19.53 -1.34 -24.58
C ILE A 258 -20.37 -0.46 -25.51
N ALA A 259 -20.46 0.84 -25.19
CA ALA A 259 -21.12 1.85 -26.00
C ALA A 259 -20.10 2.83 -26.59
N ARG A 260 -20.48 3.50 -27.68
CA ARG A 260 -19.75 4.65 -28.21
C ARG A 260 -20.43 5.92 -27.76
N LYS A 261 -19.70 6.81 -27.10
CA LYS A 261 -20.15 8.16 -26.74
C LYS A 261 -20.38 9.03 -27.97
N LEU A 262 -21.12 10.12 -27.81
CA LEU A 262 -21.36 11.11 -28.87
C LEU A 262 -20.06 11.74 -29.40
N ASP A 263 -19.01 11.80 -28.57
CA ASP A 263 -17.67 12.28 -28.95
C ASP A 263 -16.80 11.21 -29.67
N GLY A 264 -17.32 10.01 -29.86
CA GLY A 264 -16.62 8.88 -30.50
C GLY A 264 -15.82 7.98 -29.55
N GLY A 265 -15.61 8.38 -28.29
CA GLY A 265 -14.95 7.57 -27.26
C GLY A 265 -15.75 6.32 -26.89
N LEU A 266 -15.08 5.30 -26.37
CA LEU A 266 -15.75 4.09 -25.86
C LEU A 266 -16.03 4.22 -24.37
N ILE A 267 -17.12 3.61 -23.94
CA ILE A 267 -17.53 3.55 -22.55
C ILE A 267 -18.02 2.15 -22.22
N LEU A 268 -17.56 1.62 -21.09
CA LEU A 268 -18.12 0.45 -20.42
C LEU A 268 -19.23 0.92 -19.50
N THR A 269 -20.38 0.24 -19.53
CA THR A 269 -21.34 0.30 -18.43
C THR A 269 -21.53 -1.09 -17.83
N LEU A 270 -21.76 -1.15 -16.53
CA LEU A 270 -22.02 -2.36 -15.73
C LEU A 270 -22.82 -1.96 -14.48
N HIS A 271 -23.46 -2.91 -13.79
CA HIS A 271 -24.02 -2.62 -12.46
C HIS A 271 -23.06 -2.99 -11.35
N GLN A 272 -23.06 -2.15 -10.31
CA GLN A 272 -22.37 -2.42 -9.05
C GLN A 272 -23.02 -1.61 -7.91
N PRO A 273 -22.97 -2.09 -6.65
CA PRO A 273 -22.57 -3.44 -6.26
C PRO A 273 -23.57 -4.50 -6.76
N ASN A 274 -23.23 -5.78 -6.65
CA ASN A 274 -24.12 -6.89 -7.05
C ASN A 274 -25.19 -7.23 -5.99
N GLN A 275 -25.73 -6.20 -5.33
CA GLN A 275 -26.66 -6.35 -4.20
C GLN A 275 -27.91 -5.50 -4.41
N SER A 276 -29.08 -6.15 -4.42
CA SER A 276 -30.36 -5.42 -4.49
C SER A 276 -30.80 -4.90 -3.12
N PRO A 277 -31.30 -3.65 -3.02
CA PRO A 277 -31.64 -2.70 -4.11
C PRO A 277 -30.54 -1.67 -4.42
N HIS A 278 -29.29 -1.95 -4.03
CA HIS A 278 -28.17 -1.00 -4.08
C HIS A 278 -27.50 -0.92 -5.44
N GLU A 279 -27.77 -1.86 -6.36
CA GLU A 279 -27.23 -1.82 -7.72
C GLU A 279 -27.46 -0.48 -8.43
N ARG A 280 -26.39 0.08 -8.99
CA ARG A 280 -26.41 1.27 -9.85
C ARG A 280 -25.64 0.99 -11.12
N ALA A 281 -26.06 1.62 -12.22
CA ALA A 281 -25.23 1.71 -13.40
C ALA A 281 -23.98 2.54 -13.09
N ALA A 282 -22.83 2.03 -13.48
CA ALA A 282 -21.57 2.76 -13.49
C ALA A 282 -21.08 2.92 -14.94
N PHE A 283 -20.32 3.96 -15.20
CA PHE A 283 -19.75 4.26 -16.51
C PHE A 283 -18.24 4.45 -16.39
N PHE A 284 -17.48 3.76 -17.23
CA PHE A 284 -16.03 3.84 -17.27
C PHE A 284 -15.58 4.04 -18.71
N ALA A 285 -14.67 4.99 -18.96
CA ALA A 285 -14.13 5.10 -20.32
C ALA A 285 -13.33 3.83 -20.67
N LEU A 286 -13.30 3.49 -21.95
CA LEU A 286 -12.57 2.36 -22.49
C LEU A 286 -11.65 2.81 -23.63
N ARG A 287 -10.52 2.12 -23.77
CA ARG A 287 -9.68 2.22 -24.96
C ARG A 287 -9.43 0.84 -25.55
N GLU A 288 -9.39 0.76 -26.87
CA GLU A 288 -8.99 -0.44 -27.59
C GLU A 288 -7.46 -0.60 -27.52
N THR A 289 -7.00 -1.83 -27.33
CA THR A 289 -5.61 -2.24 -27.52
C THR A 289 -5.47 -2.98 -28.86
N GLU A 290 -4.30 -3.57 -29.13
CA GLU A 290 -4.14 -4.36 -30.35
C GLU A 290 -5.07 -5.59 -30.38
N ASP A 291 -5.36 -6.20 -29.23
CA ASP A 291 -6.07 -7.48 -29.14
C ASP A 291 -7.34 -7.47 -28.28
N SER A 292 -7.60 -6.38 -27.54
CA SER A 292 -8.71 -6.32 -26.56
C SER A 292 -9.13 -4.88 -26.23
N VAL A 293 -9.84 -4.67 -25.13
CA VAL A 293 -10.12 -3.35 -24.54
C VAL A 293 -9.61 -3.30 -23.11
N VAL A 294 -9.30 -2.10 -22.63
CA VAL A 294 -8.94 -1.86 -21.22
C VAL A 294 -9.66 -0.60 -20.72
N LEU A 295 -9.88 -0.53 -19.41
CA LEU A 295 -10.41 0.67 -18.75
C LEU A 295 -9.49 1.86 -19.03
N ASP A 296 -10.04 2.88 -19.67
CA ASP A 296 -9.44 4.18 -19.85
C ASP A 296 -9.76 5.00 -18.60
N VAL A 297 -9.12 4.62 -17.48
CA VAL A 297 -9.24 5.36 -16.24
C VAL A 297 -8.80 6.79 -16.54
N PRO A 298 -9.66 7.83 -16.34
CA PRO A 298 -9.28 9.20 -16.60
C PRO A 298 -8.12 9.56 -15.66
N CYS A 299 -6.90 9.44 -16.18
CA CYS A 299 -5.81 10.27 -15.71
C CYS A 299 -6.12 11.66 -16.26
N PRO A 300 -6.23 12.70 -15.43
CA PRO A 300 -6.27 14.06 -15.93
C PRO A 300 -5.03 14.31 -16.81
N GLY A 301 -5.19 14.26 -18.14
CA GLY A 301 -4.15 14.60 -19.11
C GLY A 301 -3.64 13.45 -20.00
N ALA A 302 -4.43 12.99 -20.97
CA ALA A 302 -3.97 12.09 -22.05
C ALA A 302 -3.06 12.77 -23.11
N GLY A 303 -2.28 13.76 -22.69
CA GLY A 303 -1.08 14.25 -23.40
C GLY A 303 0.18 14.17 -22.52
N ASN A 304 0.09 13.56 -21.32
CA ASN A 304 1.01 13.77 -20.20
C ASN A 304 1.32 12.48 -19.39
N LEU A 305 1.15 11.28 -19.96
CA LEU A 305 1.57 10.06 -19.26
C LEU A 305 3.07 10.13 -18.96
N ILE A 306 3.43 9.89 -17.70
CA ILE A 306 4.83 9.88 -17.26
C ILE A 306 5.49 8.62 -17.79
N ASP A 307 6.61 8.76 -18.51
CA ASP A 307 7.47 7.61 -18.82
C ASP A 307 8.14 7.17 -17.51
N ARG A 308 7.53 6.18 -16.85
CA ARG A 308 7.97 5.70 -15.54
C ARG A 308 9.39 5.14 -15.58
N GLU A 309 9.79 4.51 -16.68
CA GLU A 309 11.13 3.95 -16.81
C GLU A 309 12.17 5.05 -16.98
N ASP A 310 11.93 6.05 -17.83
CA ASP A 310 12.81 7.21 -17.97
C ASP A 310 12.91 8.01 -16.66
N LEU A 311 11.76 8.31 -16.03
CA LEU A 311 11.69 9.01 -14.74
C LEU A 311 12.55 8.32 -13.69
N VAL A 312 12.46 7.00 -13.57
CA VAL A 312 13.17 6.25 -12.53
C VAL A 312 14.65 6.11 -12.86
N ARG A 313 14.99 5.67 -14.08
CA ARG A 313 16.37 5.33 -14.45
C ARG A 313 17.31 6.54 -14.49
N ARG A 314 16.79 7.74 -14.78
CA ARG A 314 17.60 8.96 -14.73
C ARG A 314 18.12 9.30 -13.33
N HIS A 315 17.51 8.72 -12.30
CA HIS A 315 17.90 8.86 -10.89
C HIS A 315 18.59 7.60 -10.32
N ASN A 316 18.99 6.66 -11.17
CA ASN A 316 19.82 5.53 -10.75
C ASN A 316 21.06 6.03 -9.99
N VAL A 317 21.35 5.38 -8.87
CA VAL A 317 22.47 5.79 -8.00
C VAL A 317 23.75 5.18 -8.56
N THR A 318 24.68 6.01 -9.03
CA THR A 318 26.01 5.57 -9.49
C THR A 318 27.10 6.16 -8.60
N GLN A 319 28.02 5.29 -8.15
CA GLN A 319 29.14 5.66 -7.29
C GLN A 319 30.45 5.14 -7.90
N GLN A 320 31.49 5.98 -7.89
CA GLN A 320 32.84 5.62 -8.36
C GLN A 320 33.89 5.71 -7.24
N GLU A 321 33.53 6.33 -6.12
CA GLU A 321 34.37 6.56 -4.95
C GLU A 321 33.62 6.13 -3.69
N LEU A 322 34.37 5.69 -2.68
CA LEU A 322 33.81 5.22 -1.43
C LEU A 322 33.35 6.43 -0.62
N ASP A 323 32.02 6.61 -0.47
CA ASP A 323 31.43 7.55 0.49
C ASP A 323 30.89 6.77 1.70
N PRO A 324 31.55 6.84 2.87
CA PRO A 324 31.13 6.14 4.08
C PRO A 324 29.68 6.44 4.51
N ARG A 325 29.13 7.58 4.09
CA ARG A 325 27.79 8.03 4.49
C ARG A 325 26.69 7.50 3.59
N SER A 326 27.03 7.01 2.39
CA SER A 326 26.05 6.75 1.34
C SER A 326 26.11 5.32 0.77
N PRO A 327 26.19 4.26 1.59
CA PRO A 327 26.09 2.89 1.06
C PRO A 327 24.72 2.67 0.40
N VAL A 328 24.64 1.73 -0.55
CA VAL A 328 23.36 1.36 -1.19
C VAL A 328 22.79 0.10 -0.57
N SER A 329 21.47 -0.07 -0.66
CA SER A 329 20.77 -1.23 -0.11
C SER A 329 19.81 -1.85 -1.11
N VAL A 330 19.62 -3.16 -0.99
CA VAL A 330 18.53 -3.92 -1.63
C VAL A 330 17.63 -4.49 -0.53
N GLY A 331 16.34 -4.62 -0.80
CA GLY A 331 15.40 -5.15 0.18
C GLY A 331 14.00 -5.33 -0.39
N ASN A 332 13.10 -5.79 0.46
CA ASN A 332 11.71 -6.13 0.10
C ASN A 332 10.66 -5.63 1.10
N GLY A 333 11.06 -4.77 2.06
CA GLY A 333 10.18 -4.27 3.14
C GLY A 333 10.19 -5.12 4.40
N GLU A 334 10.36 -6.45 4.28
CA GLU A 334 10.59 -7.36 5.42
C GLU A 334 12.07 -7.51 5.76
N PHE A 335 12.94 -7.39 4.76
CA PHE A 335 14.36 -7.69 4.83
C PHE A 335 15.16 -6.69 3.98
N ALA A 336 16.32 -6.25 4.49
CA ALA A 336 17.24 -5.42 3.73
C ALA A 336 18.71 -5.79 3.98
N PHE A 337 19.50 -5.58 2.94
CA PHE A 337 20.94 -5.78 2.92
C PHE A 337 21.63 -4.52 2.41
N THR A 338 22.46 -3.92 3.26
CA THR A 338 23.24 -2.72 2.95
C THR A 338 24.67 -3.12 2.63
N MET A 339 25.22 -2.59 1.54
CA MET A 339 26.50 -3.02 0.98
C MET A 339 27.42 -1.85 0.66
N ASP A 340 28.72 -2.12 0.63
CA ASP A 340 29.74 -1.20 0.13
C ASP A 340 29.90 -1.31 -1.40
N LEU A 341 30.82 -0.52 -1.96
CA LEU A 341 31.12 -0.46 -3.40
C LEU A 341 31.43 -1.80 -4.06
N THR A 342 31.81 -2.84 -3.31
CA THR A 342 32.06 -4.17 -3.86
C THR A 342 30.78 -4.92 -4.24
N GLY A 343 29.61 -4.42 -3.83
CA GLY A 343 28.32 -5.13 -3.96
C GLY A 343 28.08 -6.14 -2.83
N LEU A 344 29.00 -6.18 -1.84
CA LEU A 344 28.97 -6.99 -0.63
C LEU A 344 29.34 -6.09 0.58
N GLN A 345 29.48 -6.66 1.77
CA GLN A 345 29.97 -6.01 3.00
C GLN A 345 31.45 -6.35 3.25
N THR A 346 32.28 -6.12 2.24
CA THR A 346 33.71 -6.44 2.22
C THR A 346 34.55 -5.45 3.06
N LEU A 347 34.14 -4.19 3.12
CA LEU A 347 34.86 -3.07 3.75
C LEU A 347 34.07 -2.45 4.91
N PRO A 348 33.51 -3.22 5.86
CA PRO A 348 32.63 -2.70 6.91
C PRO A 348 33.32 -1.65 7.80
N GLY A 349 34.64 -1.77 8.01
CA GLY A 349 35.42 -0.82 8.81
C GLY A 349 35.56 0.58 8.20
N CYS A 350 35.21 0.74 6.91
CA CYS A 350 35.19 2.05 6.25
C CYS A 350 33.88 2.81 6.47
N TYR A 351 32.90 2.19 7.12
CA TYR A 351 31.57 2.76 7.34
C TYR A 351 31.24 2.82 8.85
N PRO A 352 32.03 3.54 9.67
CA PRO A 352 31.80 3.61 11.11
C PRO A 352 30.53 4.41 11.43
N VAL A 353 29.84 4.02 12.51
CA VAL A 353 28.85 4.87 13.19
C VAL A 353 29.23 4.88 14.67
N GLY A 354 29.38 6.08 15.24
CA GLY A 354 29.83 6.25 16.62
C GLY A 354 28.85 7.05 17.45
N ALA A 355 29.07 7.05 18.76
CA ALA A 355 28.38 7.98 19.65
C ALA A 355 28.67 9.44 19.24
N ARG A 356 27.74 10.35 19.54
CA ARG A 356 27.88 11.78 19.23
C ARG A 356 29.28 12.31 19.58
N GLY A 357 29.99 12.81 18.57
CA GLY A 357 31.30 13.46 18.72
C GLY A 357 32.52 12.54 18.79
N GLU A 358 32.35 11.20 18.69
CA GLU A 358 33.45 10.24 18.85
C GLU A 358 34.01 9.66 17.52
N LEU A 359 33.28 9.69 16.39
CA LEU A 359 33.71 9.08 15.11
C LEU A 359 33.44 9.96 13.87
N PRO A 360 34.18 9.75 12.76
CA PRO A 360 33.86 10.36 11.47
C PRO A 360 32.52 9.84 10.92
N ALA A 361 31.85 10.65 10.10
CA ALA A 361 30.58 10.30 9.48
C ALA A 361 30.65 8.99 8.67
N GLY A 362 29.74 8.06 8.93
CA GLY A 362 29.58 6.82 8.15
C GLY A 362 28.20 6.19 8.36
N THR A 363 27.96 4.98 7.83
CA THR A 363 26.68 4.27 7.93
C THR A 363 26.92 2.76 7.98
N LEU A 364 26.62 2.11 9.12
CA LEU A 364 26.86 0.67 9.26
C LEU A 364 26.19 -0.13 8.15
N LEU A 365 26.87 -1.18 7.70
CA LEU A 365 26.39 -2.09 6.67
C LEU A 365 25.64 -3.25 7.34
N GLY A 366 24.34 -3.06 7.59
CA GLY A 366 23.51 -4.07 8.24
C GLY A 366 22.84 -5.05 7.27
N THR A 367 22.59 -6.25 7.79
CA THR A 367 21.67 -7.25 7.23
C THR A 367 20.56 -7.46 8.26
N GLN A 368 19.38 -6.88 8.04
CA GLN A 368 18.31 -6.87 9.04
C GLN A 368 16.98 -7.36 8.46
N ALA A 369 16.16 -7.97 9.32
CA ALA A 369 14.80 -8.39 9.00
C ALA A 369 13.80 -7.86 10.04
N GLN A 370 12.52 -7.78 9.69
CA GLN A 370 11.44 -7.46 10.63
C GLN A 370 11.31 -8.51 11.72
N TRP A 371 11.63 -9.77 11.42
CA TRP A 371 11.57 -10.86 12.41
C TRP A 371 12.82 -11.01 13.29
N GLY A 372 13.93 -10.35 12.94
CA GLY A 372 15.23 -10.53 13.59
C GLY A 372 15.34 -9.75 14.90
N TRP A 373 14.84 -10.32 16.00
CA TRP A 373 14.88 -9.73 17.35
C TRP A 373 15.66 -10.61 18.32
N HIS A 374 16.22 -9.99 19.36
CA HIS A 374 16.93 -10.68 20.43
C HIS A 374 16.79 -9.94 21.76
N SER A 375 16.78 -10.70 22.84
CA SER A 375 16.86 -10.18 24.21
C SER A 375 18.05 -10.79 24.93
N VAL A 376 18.94 -9.96 25.48
CA VAL A 376 20.00 -10.47 26.36
C VAL A 376 19.35 -11.02 27.64
N PRO A 377 19.71 -12.23 28.12
CA PRO A 377 19.18 -12.73 29.38
C PRO A 377 19.50 -11.79 30.55
N PRO A 378 18.49 -11.33 31.31
CA PRO A 378 18.75 -10.44 32.43
C PRO A 378 19.35 -11.23 33.60
N ALA A 379 20.18 -10.56 34.41
CA ALA A 379 20.75 -11.17 35.63
C ALA A 379 19.67 -11.55 36.68
N SER A 380 18.51 -10.90 36.60
CA SER A 380 17.31 -11.15 37.41
C SER A 380 16.09 -10.68 36.61
N PRO A 381 14.89 -11.28 36.78
CA PRO A 381 13.69 -10.81 36.10
C PRO A 381 13.46 -9.30 36.32
N HIS A 382 13.22 -8.57 35.23
CA HIS A 382 12.92 -7.15 35.25
C HIS A 382 11.46 -6.93 34.84
N ASP A 383 10.73 -6.14 35.64
CA ASP A 383 9.34 -5.74 35.36
C ASP A 383 9.21 -4.21 35.32
N LEU A 384 8.13 -3.72 34.70
CA LEU A 384 7.85 -2.28 34.61
C LEU A 384 7.44 -1.67 35.95
N ALA A 385 7.03 -2.48 36.93
CA ALA A 385 6.58 -1.99 38.23
C ALA A 385 7.72 -1.28 38.98
N GLY A 386 8.96 -1.76 38.81
CA GLY A 386 10.16 -1.10 39.33
C GLY A 386 10.44 0.29 38.76
N SER A 387 9.87 0.62 37.59
CA SER A 387 10.00 1.90 36.88
C SER A 387 8.70 2.71 36.89
N THR A 388 7.67 2.27 37.63
CA THR A 388 6.38 2.96 37.64
C THR A 388 6.34 4.05 38.70
N VAL A 389 6.06 5.29 38.28
CA VAL A 389 5.94 6.48 39.14
C VAL A 389 4.52 7.02 39.06
N LEU A 390 3.97 7.44 40.20
CA LEU A 390 2.68 8.11 40.28
C LEU A 390 2.83 9.61 40.04
N TYR A 391 2.03 10.13 39.13
CA TYR A 391 1.95 11.55 38.80
C TYR A 391 0.59 12.13 39.16
N ASP A 392 0.58 13.34 39.70
CA ASP A 392 -0.67 14.08 39.89
C ASP A 392 -1.27 14.43 38.52
N SER A 393 -2.57 14.22 38.38
CA SER A 393 -3.35 14.59 37.21
C SER A 393 -4.66 15.28 37.65
N PRO A 394 -5.39 15.94 36.73
CA PRO A 394 -6.73 16.48 37.00
C PRO A 394 -7.74 15.46 37.56
N ARG A 395 -7.44 14.16 37.47
CA ARG A 395 -8.32 13.06 37.91
C ARG A 395 -7.78 12.27 39.10
N GLY A 396 -6.69 12.74 39.69
CA GLY A 396 -5.96 12.06 40.77
C GLY A 396 -4.66 11.41 40.30
N PRO A 397 -3.97 10.66 41.17
CA PRO A 397 -2.68 10.06 40.85
C PRO A 397 -2.78 8.98 39.77
N VAL A 398 -1.92 9.04 38.75
CA VAL A 398 -1.88 8.13 37.59
C VAL A 398 -0.48 7.49 37.45
N PRO A 399 -0.36 6.18 37.21
CA PRO A 399 0.93 5.51 37.01
C PRO A 399 1.51 5.69 35.61
N TYR A 400 2.80 6.03 35.53
CA TYR A 400 3.58 6.13 34.30
C TYR A 400 4.90 5.37 34.43
N VAL A 401 5.35 4.73 33.35
CA VAL A 401 6.65 4.04 33.30
C VAL A 401 7.76 5.09 33.07
N ASP A 402 8.23 5.69 34.15
CA ASP A 402 9.28 6.69 34.12
C ASP A 402 10.65 6.05 34.41
N MET A 403 11.73 6.80 34.23
CA MET A 403 13.07 6.33 34.56
C MET A 403 13.81 7.32 35.45
N VAL A 404 14.65 6.81 36.35
CA VAL A 404 15.60 7.62 37.12
C VAL A 404 16.84 7.90 36.25
N GLY A 405 17.24 9.17 36.10
CA GLY A 405 18.41 9.56 35.31
C GLY A 405 18.07 10.20 33.96
N ASP A 406 19.08 10.46 33.13
CA ASP A 406 18.97 11.19 31.85
C ASP A 406 19.65 10.44 30.70
N ILE A 407 19.24 10.73 29.46
CA ILE A 407 19.95 10.29 28.25
C ILE A 407 20.91 11.41 27.83
N VAL A 408 22.21 11.16 27.89
CA VAL A 408 23.25 12.13 27.51
C VAL A 408 24.15 11.49 26.46
N ASN A 409 24.25 12.12 25.28
CA ASN A 409 25.06 11.64 24.15
C ASN A 409 24.75 10.18 23.77
N ASP A 410 23.46 9.86 23.61
CA ASP A 410 22.95 8.53 23.22
C ASP A 410 23.29 7.40 24.22
N ARG A 411 23.55 7.77 25.49
CA ARG A 411 23.81 6.83 26.59
C ARG A 411 22.96 7.18 27.81
N GLU A 412 22.42 6.17 28.47
CA GLU A 412 21.77 6.35 29.76
C GLU A 412 22.78 6.71 30.85
N THR A 413 22.48 7.75 31.62
CA THR A 413 23.30 8.24 32.74
C THR A 413 22.46 8.29 34.02
N GLY A 414 22.94 7.61 35.06
CA GLY A 414 22.24 7.56 36.35
C GLY A 414 21.04 6.60 36.43
N THR A 415 20.83 5.75 35.41
CA THR A 415 19.76 4.75 35.36
C THR A 415 20.08 3.46 36.11
N SER A 416 19.05 2.77 36.58
CA SER A 416 19.18 1.42 37.13
C SER A 416 19.43 0.39 36.03
N ALA A 417 20.03 -0.75 36.39
CA ALA A 417 20.26 -1.85 35.45
C ALA A 417 18.95 -2.40 34.85
N ALA A 418 17.86 -2.39 35.63
CA ALA A 418 16.54 -2.83 35.19
C ALA A 418 15.98 -1.90 34.10
N GLU A 419 16.03 -0.58 34.31
CA GLU A 419 15.59 0.41 33.31
C GLU A 419 16.41 0.31 32.04
N THR A 420 17.74 0.21 32.15
CA THR A 420 18.61 0.04 30.99
C THR A 420 18.26 -1.22 30.22
N TRP A 421 18.00 -2.34 30.88
CA TRP A 421 17.61 -3.60 30.22
C TRP A 421 16.21 -3.51 29.57
N LEU A 422 15.23 -2.93 30.24
CA LEU A 422 13.87 -2.71 29.71
C LEU A 422 13.88 -1.78 28.49
N ARG A 423 14.79 -0.80 28.50
CA ARG A 423 15.07 0.06 27.35
C ARG A 423 15.94 -0.61 26.29
N ALA A 424 16.59 -1.72 26.60
CA ALA A 424 17.48 -2.41 25.67
C ALA A 424 16.82 -3.53 24.90
N ASN A 425 15.81 -4.17 25.51
CA ASN A 425 15.30 -5.44 25.04
C ASN A 425 13.78 -5.36 24.74
N PRO A 426 13.29 -6.10 23.74
CA PRO A 426 14.09 -6.73 22.69
C PRO A 426 14.77 -5.67 21.78
N HIS A 427 15.91 -5.99 21.19
CA HIS A 427 16.60 -5.17 20.17
C HIS A 427 16.72 -5.94 18.85
N ARG A 428 16.91 -5.20 17.75
CA ARG A 428 17.02 -5.78 16.40
C ARG A 428 18.42 -6.35 16.15
N LEU A 429 18.49 -7.49 15.47
CA LEU A 429 19.73 -8.22 15.14
C LEU A 429 20.37 -7.75 13.83
N ASP A 430 21.70 -7.84 13.78
CA ASP A 430 22.44 -8.01 12.53
C ASP A 430 22.54 -9.52 12.24
N LEU A 431 21.95 -9.95 11.12
CA LEU A 431 21.81 -11.36 10.77
C LEU A 431 23.10 -11.98 10.22
N GLY A 432 24.09 -11.16 9.87
CA GLY A 432 25.38 -11.63 9.40
C GLY A 432 26.03 -10.67 8.42
N ARG A 433 27.36 -10.76 8.35
CA ARG A 433 28.22 -9.98 7.48
C ARG A 433 28.71 -10.81 6.31
N ILE A 434 28.38 -10.40 5.09
CA ILE A 434 28.70 -11.15 3.86
C ILE A 434 29.70 -10.35 3.03
N GLY A 435 30.95 -10.82 2.92
CA GLY A 435 32.03 -10.05 2.31
C GLY A 435 33.09 -10.89 1.61
N PHE A 436 33.85 -10.28 0.71
CA PHE A 436 34.95 -10.98 0.05
C PHE A 436 36.14 -11.23 0.98
N ARG A 437 36.79 -12.37 0.77
CA ARG A 437 38.06 -12.75 1.40
C ARG A 437 39.01 -13.30 0.35
N MET A 438 40.31 -13.20 0.64
CA MET A 438 41.36 -13.77 -0.21
C MET A 438 42.03 -14.93 0.52
N VAL A 439 41.92 -16.14 -0.03
CA VAL A 439 42.55 -17.35 0.49
C VAL A 439 43.68 -17.77 -0.45
N ARG A 440 44.93 -17.63 0.00
CA ARG A 440 46.12 -18.08 -0.74
C ARG A 440 47.04 -18.87 0.15
N ASP A 441 47.52 -20.02 -0.33
CA ASP A 441 48.42 -20.91 0.41
C ASP A 441 47.90 -21.28 1.81
N GLY A 442 46.58 -21.38 1.96
CA GLY A 442 45.91 -21.66 3.25
C GLY A 442 45.78 -20.47 4.19
N LEU A 443 46.26 -19.28 3.82
CA LEU A 443 46.09 -18.03 4.57
C LEU A 443 44.83 -17.31 4.10
N ASP A 444 43.90 -17.07 5.04
CA ASP A 444 42.72 -16.23 4.87
C ASP A 444 43.08 -14.78 5.22
N ARG A 445 42.97 -13.88 4.25
CA ARG A 445 43.20 -12.43 4.41
C ARG A 445 41.95 -11.66 4.01
N GLY A 446 41.51 -10.72 4.85
CA GLY A 446 40.50 -9.73 4.49
C GLY A 446 40.99 -8.77 3.41
N ILE A 447 40.07 -8.28 2.59
CA ILE A 447 40.34 -7.25 1.57
C ILE A 447 40.35 -5.88 2.25
N THR A 448 41.31 -5.02 1.89
CA THR A 448 41.38 -3.63 2.35
C THR A 448 40.97 -2.67 1.23
N PRO A 449 40.65 -1.40 1.53
CA PRO A 449 40.29 -0.42 0.49
C PRO A 449 41.38 -0.23 -0.57
N GLU A 450 42.65 -0.38 -0.17
CA GLU A 450 43.83 -0.24 -1.05
C GLU A 450 43.93 -1.36 -2.10
N ASP A 451 43.29 -2.50 -1.85
CA ASP A 451 43.26 -3.63 -2.80
C ASP A 451 42.30 -3.38 -3.97
N ILE A 452 41.37 -2.43 -3.82
CA ILE A 452 40.27 -2.15 -4.76
C ILE A 452 40.56 -0.87 -5.53
N THR A 453 40.53 -0.96 -6.86
CA THR A 453 40.72 0.19 -7.75
C THR A 453 39.67 0.20 -8.85
N GLN A 454 39.45 1.36 -9.49
CA GLN A 454 38.53 1.51 -10.62
C GLN A 454 37.11 0.99 -10.30
N ALA A 455 36.62 1.27 -9.10
CA ALA A 455 35.30 0.86 -8.68
C ALA A 455 34.22 1.67 -9.42
N THR A 456 33.13 1.00 -9.78
CA THR A 456 31.88 1.61 -10.21
C THR A 456 30.76 0.74 -9.70
N GLN A 457 29.86 1.32 -8.91
CA GLN A 457 28.65 0.68 -8.43
C GLN A 457 27.45 1.42 -9.00
N THR A 458 26.45 0.68 -9.48
CA THR A 458 25.17 1.24 -9.92
C THR A 458 24.04 0.46 -9.27
N LEU A 459 23.19 1.15 -8.52
CA LEU A 459 21.86 0.67 -8.16
C LEU A 459 20.91 1.08 -9.28
N ASP A 460 20.44 0.08 -10.03
CA ASP A 460 19.39 0.26 -11.01
C ASP A 460 18.03 0.17 -10.33
N LEU A 461 17.40 1.32 -10.10
CA LEU A 461 16.13 1.41 -9.38
C LEU A 461 15.00 0.67 -10.10
N TRP A 462 15.03 0.63 -11.43
CA TRP A 462 13.98 0.01 -12.23
C TRP A 462 13.96 -1.52 -12.08
N SER A 463 15.13 -2.15 -11.94
CA SER A 463 15.25 -3.59 -11.71
C SER A 463 15.44 -3.97 -10.24
N GLY A 464 15.80 -2.99 -9.39
CA GLY A 464 16.22 -3.19 -8.00
C GLY A 464 17.47 -4.05 -7.85
N THR A 465 18.38 -3.99 -8.83
CA THR A 465 19.64 -4.73 -8.81
C THR A 465 20.82 -3.79 -8.65
N VAL A 466 21.79 -4.17 -7.82
CA VAL A 466 23.08 -3.48 -7.72
C VAL A 466 24.10 -4.22 -8.57
N THR A 467 24.79 -3.48 -9.45
CA THR A 467 25.96 -3.99 -10.18
C THR A 467 27.20 -3.23 -9.75
N SER A 468 28.19 -3.95 -9.23
CA SER A 468 29.50 -3.43 -8.86
C SER A 468 30.58 -3.99 -9.77
N THR A 469 31.45 -3.14 -10.31
CA THR A 469 32.65 -3.54 -11.06
C THR A 469 33.87 -2.88 -10.46
N PHE A 470 34.94 -3.64 -10.22
CA PHE A 470 36.19 -3.11 -9.70
C PHE A 470 37.36 -4.01 -10.07
N THR A 471 38.58 -3.52 -9.90
CA THR A 471 39.82 -4.28 -10.09
C THR A 471 40.37 -4.69 -8.73
N LEU A 472 40.61 -5.99 -8.55
CA LEU A 472 41.21 -6.59 -7.36
C LEU A 472 42.48 -7.35 -7.75
N ALA A 473 43.63 -6.94 -7.22
CA ALA A 473 44.95 -7.54 -7.54
C ALA A 473 45.23 -7.69 -9.06
N GLY A 474 44.76 -6.73 -9.87
CA GLY A 474 44.91 -6.72 -11.33
C GLY A 474 43.91 -7.59 -12.10
N GLN A 475 42.93 -8.20 -11.42
CA GLN A 475 41.85 -8.97 -12.02
C GLN A 475 40.52 -8.22 -11.89
N GLN A 476 39.75 -8.18 -12.97
CA GLN A 476 38.42 -7.57 -12.98
C GLN A 476 37.46 -8.42 -12.15
N VAL A 477 36.67 -7.78 -11.29
CA VAL A 477 35.56 -8.37 -10.56
C VAL A 477 34.28 -7.64 -10.98
N LYS A 478 33.23 -8.39 -11.27
CA LYS A 478 31.87 -7.91 -11.41
C LYS A 478 30.97 -8.65 -10.44
N VAL A 479 30.13 -7.93 -9.71
CA VAL A 479 29.16 -8.48 -8.77
C VAL A 479 27.78 -7.95 -9.12
N THR A 480 26.81 -8.85 -9.21
CA THR A 480 25.38 -8.49 -9.24
C THR A 480 24.75 -8.94 -7.93
N THR A 481 24.07 -8.02 -7.24
CA THR A 481 23.43 -8.25 -5.95
C THR A 481 21.96 -7.84 -6.03
N ALA A 482 21.06 -8.67 -5.52
CA ALA A 482 19.62 -8.42 -5.48
C ALA A 482 18.97 -9.06 -4.24
N CYS A 483 17.79 -8.56 -3.87
CA CYS A 483 16.93 -9.15 -2.84
C CYS A 483 15.66 -9.72 -3.50
N HIS A 484 15.21 -10.89 -3.04
CA HIS A 484 13.98 -11.51 -3.54
C HIS A 484 12.74 -10.72 -3.06
N PRO A 485 11.74 -10.47 -3.92
CA PRO A 485 10.61 -9.61 -3.58
C PRO A 485 9.65 -10.21 -2.53
N SER A 486 9.55 -11.54 -2.44
CA SER A 486 8.64 -12.23 -1.50
C SER A 486 9.34 -13.06 -0.43
N ARG A 487 10.67 -13.19 -0.49
CA ARG A 487 11.47 -14.06 0.39
C ARG A 487 12.62 -13.26 0.96
N ASP A 488 13.04 -13.58 2.18
CA ASP A 488 14.16 -12.90 2.84
C ASP A 488 15.47 -13.55 2.36
N GLU A 489 15.70 -13.38 1.06
CA GLU A 489 16.73 -14.06 0.29
C GLU A 489 17.54 -13.06 -0.53
N LEU A 490 18.86 -13.19 -0.44
CA LEU A 490 19.83 -12.43 -1.22
C LEU A 490 20.38 -13.29 -2.34
N GLY A 491 20.49 -12.73 -3.53
CA GLY A 491 21.15 -13.34 -4.67
C GLY A 491 22.44 -12.62 -5.02
N PHE A 492 23.50 -13.40 -5.26
CA PHE A 492 24.80 -12.90 -5.66
C PHE A 492 25.31 -13.63 -6.90
N ARG A 493 25.79 -12.88 -7.87
CA ARG A 493 26.57 -13.41 -9.00
C ARG A 493 27.89 -12.67 -9.11
N VAL A 494 28.98 -13.38 -8.84
CA VAL A 494 30.36 -12.88 -8.93
C VAL A 494 31.00 -13.44 -10.20
N GLU A 495 31.47 -12.56 -11.08
CA GLU A 495 32.16 -12.91 -12.31
C GLU A 495 33.59 -12.36 -12.22
N SER A 496 34.58 -13.25 -12.06
CA SER A 496 35.99 -12.85 -11.96
C SER A 496 36.98 -13.99 -12.16
N PRO A 497 38.11 -13.76 -12.87
CA PRO A 497 39.27 -14.64 -12.82
C PRO A 497 39.89 -14.77 -11.41
N ALA A 498 39.62 -13.84 -10.49
CA ALA A 498 40.15 -13.88 -9.13
C ALA A 498 39.61 -15.05 -8.31
N LEU A 499 38.43 -15.59 -8.67
CA LEU A 499 37.86 -16.80 -8.07
C LEU A 499 38.82 -17.99 -8.15
N GLY A 500 39.41 -18.23 -9.34
CA GLY A 500 40.46 -19.25 -9.53
C GLY A 500 41.81 -18.91 -8.88
N SER A 501 41.95 -17.69 -8.33
CA SER A 501 43.18 -17.17 -7.71
C SER A 501 43.04 -16.94 -6.19
N GLY A 502 42.00 -17.52 -5.58
CA GLY A 502 41.77 -17.50 -4.13
C GLY A 502 40.68 -16.55 -3.63
N LEU A 503 39.96 -15.85 -4.51
CA LEU A 503 38.82 -15.02 -4.09
C LEU A 503 37.65 -15.93 -3.65
N VAL A 504 37.13 -15.68 -2.44
CA VAL A 504 36.00 -16.41 -1.86
C VAL A 504 35.04 -15.43 -1.19
N VAL A 505 33.83 -15.89 -0.85
CA VAL A 505 32.88 -15.12 -0.03
C VAL A 505 32.86 -15.70 1.39
N GLY A 506 33.04 -14.84 2.39
CA GLY A 506 32.89 -15.17 3.79
C GLY A 506 31.54 -14.71 4.33
N ILE A 507 30.99 -15.46 5.29
CA ILE A 507 29.85 -15.05 6.10
C ILE A 507 30.28 -15.10 7.55
N ASP A 508 30.27 -13.96 8.23
CA ASP A 508 30.60 -13.84 9.64
C ASP A 508 29.37 -13.44 10.44
N PHE A 509 29.26 -13.98 11.64
CA PHE A 509 28.05 -13.91 12.42
C PHE A 509 28.29 -13.30 13.80
N PRO A 510 27.66 -12.16 14.15
CA PRO A 510 27.84 -11.51 15.45
C PRO A 510 26.88 -12.05 16.52
N TYR A 511 27.15 -11.71 17.78
CA TYR A 511 26.15 -11.77 18.86
C TYR A 511 25.26 -10.51 18.80
N GLY A 512 24.11 -10.51 19.48
CA GLY A 512 23.20 -9.36 19.54
C GLY A 512 23.77 -8.22 20.40
N SER A 513 23.61 -6.97 19.94
CA SER A 513 24.08 -5.79 20.66
C SER A 513 22.93 -4.94 21.20
N GLU A 514 22.96 -4.69 22.51
CA GLU A 514 22.07 -3.75 23.17
C GLU A 514 22.43 -2.29 22.86
N SER A 515 23.50 -2.01 22.10
CA SER A 515 23.98 -0.65 21.85
C SER A 515 22.95 0.19 21.11
N TRP A 516 22.99 1.50 21.33
CA TRP A 516 22.03 2.42 20.70
C TRP A 516 22.09 2.39 19.16
N HIS A 517 23.30 2.33 18.60
CA HIS A 517 23.59 2.53 17.17
C HIS A 517 24.04 1.25 16.43
N ASP A 518 24.30 0.17 17.16
CA ASP A 518 24.96 -1.02 16.61
C ASP A 518 24.17 -2.27 17.01
N ALA A 519 23.86 -3.11 16.03
CA ALA A 519 23.13 -4.36 16.20
C ALA A 519 24.06 -5.58 16.41
N ALA A 520 25.38 -5.41 16.22
CA ALA A 520 26.35 -6.49 16.20
C ALA A 520 27.39 -6.39 17.34
N ASP A 521 27.46 -7.39 18.21
CA ASP A 521 28.53 -7.53 19.22
C ASP A 521 29.50 -8.67 18.81
N TRP A 522 30.67 -8.29 18.31
CA TRP A 522 31.73 -9.22 17.91
C TRP A 522 32.62 -9.68 19.08
N SER A 523 32.42 -9.14 20.28
CA SER A 523 33.29 -9.39 21.44
C SER A 523 32.89 -10.61 22.27
N LYS A 524 31.75 -11.24 21.96
CA LYS A 524 31.16 -12.36 22.73
C LYS A 524 31.04 -13.68 21.93
N PRO A 525 32.12 -14.21 21.33
CA PRO A 525 32.04 -15.46 20.56
C PRO A 525 31.65 -16.69 21.41
N GLY A 526 31.70 -16.62 22.74
CA GLY A 526 31.26 -17.72 23.60
C GLY A 526 29.76 -17.72 23.92
N ALA A 527 29.01 -16.68 23.53
CA ALA A 527 27.61 -16.46 23.94
C ALA A 527 26.57 -16.89 22.88
N HIS A 528 27.02 -17.40 21.74
CA HIS A 528 26.18 -17.89 20.66
C HIS A 528 26.80 -19.09 19.97
N SER A 529 26.04 -19.75 19.11
CA SER A 529 26.51 -20.87 18.30
C SER A 529 26.17 -20.71 16.82
N THR A 530 26.96 -21.39 15.98
CA THR A 530 26.71 -21.54 14.56
C THR A 530 27.08 -22.96 14.18
N VAL A 531 26.15 -23.69 13.58
CA VAL A 531 26.39 -25.05 13.12
C VAL A 531 25.94 -25.19 11.68
N LEU A 532 26.89 -25.42 10.78
CA LEU A 532 26.60 -25.75 9.39
C LEU A 532 26.27 -27.23 9.24
N ASP A 533 25.12 -27.54 8.63
CA ASP A 533 24.68 -28.91 8.38
C ASP A 533 25.13 -29.45 7.00
N GLY A 534 24.74 -30.68 6.68
CA GLY A 534 25.06 -31.34 5.41
C GLY A 534 24.28 -30.82 4.20
N GLN A 535 23.27 -29.98 4.40
CA GLN A 535 22.46 -29.35 3.35
C GLN A 535 22.83 -27.87 3.14
N TRP A 536 23.93 -27.42 3.75
CA TRP A 536 24.39 -26.03 3.75
C TRP A 536 23.41 -25.05 4.39
N VAL A 537 22.73 -25.50 5.44
CA VAL A 537 21.97 -24.65 6.35
C VAL A 537 22.81 -24.37 7.59
N ALA A 538 23.02 -23.09 7.87
CA ALA A 538 23.71 -22.65 9.07
C ALA A 538 22.69 -22.30 10.15
N HIS A 539 22.62 -23.14 11.17
CA HIS A 539 21.74 -22.95 12.32
C HIS A 539 22.39 -22.00 13.33
N ARG A 540 21.67 -20.94 13.70
CA ARG A 540 22.12 -19.90 14.63
C ARG A 540 21.29 -19.94 15.91
N GLU A 541 21.97 -19.90 17.05
CA GLU A 541 21.36 -19.80 18.37
C GLU A 541 22.10 -18.74 19.19
N LEU A 542 21.35 -17.77 19.70
CA LEU A 542 21.80 -16.69 20.60
C LEU A 542 20.82 -16.64 21.75
N ASP A 543 21.19 -17.22 22.90
CA ASP A 543 20.29 -17.38 24.04
C ASP A 543 18.95 -18.04 23.62
N ASP A 544 17.82 -17.34 23.71
CA ASP A 544 16.50 -17.85 23.28
C ASP A 544 16.21 -17.58 21.78
N SER A 545 17.01 -16.74 21.10
CA SER A 545 16.83 -16.39 19.70
C SER A 545 17.45 -17.40 18.76
N ARG A 546 16.71 -17.79 17.71
CA ARG A 546 17.13 -18.78 16.73
C ARG A 546 16.78 -18.35 15.31
N TYR A 547 17.70 -18.60 14.37
CA TYR A 547 17.46 -18.41 12.94
C TYR A 547 18.37 -19.27 12.09
N ASP A 548 17.97 -19.47 10.84
CA ASP A 548 18.71 -20.28 9.88
C ASP A 548 19.16 -19.43 8.69
N VAL A 549 20.31 -19.79 8.13
CA VAL A 549 20.83 -19.24 6.88
C VAL A 549 21.08 -20.39 5.91
N ALA A 550 20.20 -20.56 4.93
CA ALA A 550 20.31 -21.58 3.89
C ALA A 550 21.10 -21.04 2.70
N ILE A 551 22.09 -21.81 2.24
CA ILE A 551 22.96 -21.45 1.12
C ILE A 551 22.64 -22.35 -0.07
N ALA A 552 22.35 -21.75 -1.22
CA ALA A 552 22.03 -22.48 -2.45
C ALA A 552 22.89 -22.04 -3.63
N GLY A 553 23.28 -22.99 -4.47
CA GLY A 553 23.96 -22.75 -5.75
C GLY A 553 24.69 -23.99 -6.27
N GLU A 554 25.32 -23.86 -7.43
CA GLU A 554 26.02 -24.96 -8.12
C GLU A 554 27.53 -24.78 -8.13
N GLU A 555 28.25 -25.90 -8.20
CA GLU A 555 29.71 -25.93 -8.16
C GLU A 555 30.27 -25.11 -6.99
N LEU A 556 29.61 -25.17 -5.83
CA LEU A 556 30.02 -24.50 -4.60
C LEU A 556 30.67 -25.49 -3.63
N VAL A 557 31.58 -24.97 -2.83
CA VAL A 557 32.06 -25.59 -1.60
C VAL A 557 31.74 -24.63 -0.46
N VAL A 558 30.94 -25.11 0.49
CA VAL A 558 30.57 -24.36 1.69
C VAL A 558 31.20 -25.05 2.90
N GLU A 559 31.98 -24.30 3.67
CA GLU A 559 32.70 -24.81 4.82
C GLU A 559 32.56 -23.86 6.01
N GLN A 560 32.39 -24.43 7.21
CA GLN A 560 32.53 -23.69 8.45
C GLN A 560 34.02 -23.59 8.83
N THR A 561 34.59 -22.40 8.71
CA THR A 561 36.04 -22.14 8.88
C THR A 561 36.41 -21.63 10.27
N GLY A 562 35.41 -21.21 11.04
CA GLY A 562 35.58 -20.75 12.42
C GLY A 562 34.32 -21.02 13.25
N LEU A 563 34.32 -20.56 14.50
CA LEU A 563 33.18 -20.76 15.40
C LEU A 563 31.88 -20.14 14.84
N HIS A 564 32.00 -18.97 14.21
CA HIS A 564 30.90 -18.16 13.66
C HIS A 564 31.21 -17.65 12.25
N SER A 565 32.03 -18.39 11.49
CA SER A 565 32.48 -18.00 10.16
C SER A 565 32.28 -19.14 9.18
N LEU A 566 31.63 -18.82 8.06
CA LEU A 566 31.48 -19.71 6.91
C LEU A 566 32.24 -19.16 5.72
N ARG A 567 32.57 -20.05 4.79
CA ARG A 567 33.22 -19.72 3.52
C ARG A 567 32.50 -20.42 2.38
N ILE A 568 32.21 -19.66 1.33
CA ILE A 568 31.68 -20.12 0.05
C ILE A 568 32.77 -19.91 -1.01
N ALA A 569 33.18 -20.99 -1.66
CA ALA A 569 34.20 -21.01 -2.69
C ALA A 569 33.72 -21.80 -3.92
N PRO A 570 34.24 -21.54 -5.13
CA PRO A 570 33.95 -22.40 -6.27
C PRO A 570 34.61 -23.78 -6.09
N GLN A 571 33.91 -24.83 -6.47
CA GLN A 571 34.39 -26.22 -6.44
C GLN A 571 35.45 -26.49 -7.51
N SER A 572 35.37 -25.77 -8.63
CA SER A 572 36.28 -25.85 -9.78
C SER A 572 37.05 -24.52 -9.95
N GLN A 573 37.94 -24.42 -10.93
CA GLN A 573 38.54 -23.13 -11.32
C GLN A 573 37.56 -22.23 -12.10
N SER A 574 36.26 -22.30 -11.78
CA SER A 574 35.23 -21.47 -12.39
C SER A 574 35.54 -19.98 -12.19
N THR A 575 35.22 -19.19 -13.21
CA THR A 575 35.28 -17.73 -13.15
C THR A 575 33.94 -17.11 -12.77
N VAL A 576 32.95 -17.92 -12.39
CA VAL A 576 31.62 -17.50 -11.97
C VAL A 576 31.26 -18.20 -10.67
N LEU A 577 30.81 -17.42 -9.69
CA LEU A 577 30.20 -17.90 -8.45
C LEU A 577 28.79 -17.33 -8.39
N ASP A 578 27.76 -18.19 -8.47
CA ASP A 578 26.35 -17.80 -8.49
C ASP A 578 25.62 -18.54 -7.37
N PHE A 579 25.13 -17.80 -6.38
CA PHE A 579 24.57 -18.37 -5.16
C PHE A 579 23.51 -17.46 -4.52
N SER A 580 22.65 -18.03 -3.70
CA SER A 580 21.72 -17.28 -2.86
C SER A 580 21.85 -17.65 -1.39
N LEU A 581 21.44 -16.72 -0.53
CA LEU A 581 21.39 -16.84 0.93
C LEU A 581 19.97 -16.54 1.39
N THR A 582 19.26 -17.53 1.94
CA THR A 582 17.91 -17.35 2.51
C THR A 582 18.00 -17.31 4.02
N PHE A 583 17.41 -16.28 4.65
CA PHE A 583 17.34 -16.11 6.09
C PHE A 583 15.93 -16.40 6.58
N THR A 584 15.80 -17.22 7.62
CA THR A 584 14.49 -17.57 8.20
C THR A 584 14.53 -17.61 9.72
N PRO A 585 13.45 -17.22 10.42
CA PRO A 585 13.36 -17.44 11.87
C PRO A 585 13.41 -18.94 12.16
N GLY A 586 14.13 -19.33 13.21
CA GLY A 586 14.38 -20.73 13.56
C GLY A 586 13.29 -21.29 14.47
N GLU A 587 12.99 -22.58 14.34
CA GLU A 587 11.96 -23.22 15.16
C GLU A 587 12.25 -23.13 16.66
N GLY A 588 11.23 -22.76 17.43
CA GLY A 588 11.27 -22.73 18.90
C GLY A 588 12.13 -21.62 19.51
N GLY A 589 12.59 -20.64 18.71
CA GLY A 589 13.24 -19.42 19.22
C GLY A 589 12.26 -18.26 19.46
N ASP A 590 12.75 -17.17 20.03
CA ASP A 590 11.97 -15.95 20.35
C ASP A 590 11.95 -14.88 19.23
N CYS A 591 12.65 -15.13 18.11
CA CYS A 591 12.47 -14.36 16.88
C CYS A 591 10.98 -14.36 16.50
N THR A 592 10.44 -13.22 16.07
CA THR A 592 9.03 -13.20 15.67
C THR A 592 8.84 -14.01 14.39
N PRO A 593 7.65 -14.55 14.10
CA PRO A 593 7.39 -15.12 12.79
C PRO A 593 7.58 -14.05 11.70
N ARG A 594 8.03 -14.46 10.51
CA ARG A 594 8.01 -13.56 9.35
C ARG A 594 6.57 -13.14 9.09
N GLY A 595 6.34 -11.85 8.91
CA GLY A 595 5.02 -11.34 8.59
C GLY A 595 4.51 -11.89 7.25
N ASN A 596 3.19 -12.04 7.15
CA ASN A 596 2.55 -12.29 5.87
C ASN A 596 2.00 -10.96 5.34
N ASN A 597 2.68 -10.35 4.38
CA ASN A 597 2.26 -9.07 3.78
C ASN A 597 1.09 -9.23 2.81
N HIS A 598 0.52 -10.42 2.71
CA HIS A 598 -0.65 -10.69 1.90
C HIS A 598 -1.94 -10.36 2.66
N HIS A 599 -2.85 -9.65 1.99
CA HIS A 599 -4.26 -9.59 2.38
C HIS A 599 -4.77 -11.03 2.50
N SER A 600 -5.52 -11.34 3.55
CA SER A 600 -6.08 -12.68 3.84
C SER A 600 -7.08 -13.21 2.80
N GLY A 601 -7.08 -12.68 1.58
CA GLY A 601 -7.90 -13.11 0.44
C GLY A 601 -7.14 -13.38 -0.86
N ALA A 602 -5.80 -13.22 -0.90
CA ALA A 602 -5.00 -13.60 -2.07
C ALA A 602 -4.22 -14.88 -1.76
N ALA A 603 -4.72 -16.03 -2.21
CA ALA A 603 -3.81 -17.16 -2.44
C ALA A 603 -2.83 -16.73 -3.54
N PRO A 604 -1.52 -16.97 -3.40
CA PRO A 604 -0.56 -16.66 -4.45
C PRO A 604 -0.97 -17.36 -5.74
N ALA A 605 -0.85 -16.67 -6.87
CA ALA A 605 -1.07 -17.23 -8.19
C ALA A 605 -0.37 -18.59 -8.29
N GLU A 606 -1.12 -19.65 -8.60
CA GLU A 606 -0.54 -20.97 -8.84
C GLU A 606 0.39 -20.89 -10.05
N GLY A 607 1.67 -20.79 -9.72
CA GLY A 607 2.76 -20.56 -10.65
C GLY A 607 3.88 -19.84 -9.93
N PHE A 608 4.64 -20.59 -9.12
CA PHE A 608 5.80 -20.16 -8.32
C PHE A 608 5.48 -19.48 -6.97
N ASP A 609 4.89 -20.22 -6.02
CA ASP A 609 5.44 -20.36 -4.65
C ASP A 609 4.56 -21.33 -3.83
N ALA A 610 5.21 -22.14 -2.98
CA ALA A 610 4.56 -23.03 -2.01
C ALA A 610 4.67 -22.45 -0.59
N ASP A 611 3.69 -22.82 0.23
CA ASP A 611 3.56 -22.76 1.69
C ASP A 611 4.56 -21.87 2.49
N PRO A 612 4.10 -20.80 3.17
CA PRO A 612 4.90 -19.95 4.07
C PRO A 612 5.54 -20.67 5.26
N ALA A 613 5.17 -21.93 5.54
CA ALA A 613 5.65 -22.68 6.70
C ALA A 613 6.43 -23.96 6.36
N SER A 614 6.44 -24.48 5.12
CA SER A 614 7.11 -25.76 4.84
C SER A 614 7.52 -26.05 3.36
N GLY A 615 8.72 -25.61 2.96
CA GLY A 615 9.56 -26.42 2.07
C GLY A 615 9.43 -26.29 0.54
N VAL A 616 9.99 -25.21 -0.03
CA VAL A 616 10.64 -25.29 -1.35
C VAL A 616 12.15 -25.31 -1.13
N VAL A 617 12.80 -26.40 -1.54
CA VAL A 617 14.26 -26.44 -1.66
C VAL A 617 14.63 -25.51 -2.81
N PRO A 618 15.47 -24.47 -2.62
CA PRO A 618 15.95 -23.65 -3.70
C PRO A 618 16.56 -24.57 -4.77
N SER A 619 16.07 -24.46 -6.01
CA SER A 619 16.75 -25.10 -7.14
C SER A 619 18.22 -24.65 -7.15
N SER A 620 19.17 -25.51 -7.49
CA SER A 620 20.58 -25.14 -7.46
C SER A 620 20.98 -24.23 -8.62
N ASP A 621 20.33 -24.36 -9.79
CA ASP A 621 20.78 -23.78 -11.05
C ASP A 621 20.63 -22.25 -11.12
N GLY A 622 21.72 -21.49 -11.09
CA GLY A 622 21.67 -20.01 -11.16
C GLY A 622 20.88 -19.36 -10.02
N ALA A 623 21.09 -19.84 -8.78
CA ALA A 623 20.33 -19.40 -7.61
C ALA A 623 20.31 -17.88 -7.40
N GLY A 624 21.47 -17.22 -7.42
CA GLY A 624 21.56 -15.76 -7.29
C GLY A 624 20.99 -15.03 -8.51
N SER A 625 21.24 -15.55 -9.72
CA SER A 625 20.65 -14.99 -10.95
C SER A 625 19.12 -15.01 -10.96
N ARG A 626 18.48 -16.04 -10.38
CA ARG A 626 17.01 -16.09 -10.26
C ARG A 626 16.47 -15.06 -9.29
N VAL A 627 17.15 -14.80 -8.18
CA VAL A 627 16.78 -13.72 -7.27
C VAL A 627 16.85 -12.36 -7.99
N ALA A 628 17.91 -12.12 -8.76
CA ALA A 628 18.03 -10.92 -9.59
C ALA A 628 16.91 -10.82 -10.65
N ALA A 629 16.53 -11.94 -11.28
CA ALA A 629 15.41 -11.97 -12.22
C ALA A 629 14.05 -11.69 -11.54
N ALA A 630 13.83 -12.23 -10.33
CA ALA A 630 12.63 -11.97 -9.54
C ALA A 630 12.53 -10.49 -9.14
N ALA A 631 13.63 -9.89 -8.69
CA ALA A 631 13.71 -8.45 -8.43
C ALA A 631 13.38 -7.64 -9.69
N ALA A 632 14.01 -7.97 -10.82
CA ALA A 632 13.79 -7.28 -12.09
C ALA A 632 12.36 -7.41 -12.65
N ALA A 633 11.59 -8.41 -12.21
CA ALA A 633 10.16 -8.54 -12.51
C ALA A 633 9.24 -7.84 -11.49
N HIS A 634 9.72 -7.61 -10.27
CA HIS A 634 8.97 -6.93 -9.22
C HIS A 634 9.02 -5.40 -9.34
N TRP A 635 10.22 -4.82 -9.44
CA TRP A 635 10.41 -3.38 -9.38
C TRP A 635 9.70 -2.59 -10.49
N PRO A 636 9.64 -3.06 -11.76
CA PRO A 636 8.82 -2.40 -12.77
C PRO A 636 7.34 -2.33 -12.39
N ARG A 637 6.80 -3.38 -11.73
CA ARG A 637 5.41 -3.37 -11.23
C ARG A 637 5.22 -2.36 -10.10
N PHE A 638 6.17 -2.25 -9.18
CA PHE A 638 6.15 -1.21 -8.14
C PHE A 638 6.16 0.21 -8.74
N TRP A 639 7.04 0.48 -9.72
CA TRP A 639 7.16 1.81 -10.32
C TRP A 639 5.99 2.20 -11.22
N THR A 640 5.32 1.20 -11.81
CA THR A 640 4.11 1.39 -12.64
C THR A 640 2.82 1.30 -11.84
N SER A 641 2.85 0.82 -10.59
CA SER A 641 1.73 0.90 -9.66
C SER A 641 1.71 2.23 -8.89
N GLY A 642 0.52 2.66 -8.51
CA GLY A 642 0.31 3.87 -7.72
C GLY A 642 0.77 5.17 -8.40
N GLY A 643 1.22 6.11 -7.58
CA GLY A 643 1.50 7.48 -8.00
C GLY A 643 2.89 7.71 -8.63
N ALA A 644 3.01 8.76 -9.44
CA ALA A 644 4.28 9.37 -9.85
C ALA A 644 4.17 10.89 -9.93
N ILE A 645 5.32 11.55 -9.82
CA ILE A 645 5.52 12.97 -10.07
C ILE A 645 6.76 13.13 -10.94
N GLU A 646 6.65 13.89 -12.03
CA GLU A 646 7.76 14.30 -12.90
C GLU A 646 7.82 15.83 -12.94
N LEU A 647 9.00 16.37 -12.65
CA LEU A 647 9.30 17.80 -12.59
C LEU A 647 10.35 18.23 -13.63
N ASN A 648 10.96 17.28 -14.34
CA ASN A 648 12.09 17.48 -15.26
C ASN A 648 11.84 18.50 -16.38
N ALA A 649 10.59 18.69 -16.81
CA ALA A 649 10.23 19.71 -17.80
C ALA A 649 10.46 21.15 -17.29
N THR A 650 10.50 21.34 -15.97
CA THR A 650 10.82 22.61 -15.33
C THR A 650 12.32 22.89 -15.44
N ASN A 651 12.68 24.01 -16.08
CA ASN A 651 14.09 24.41 -16.24
C ASN A 651 14.62 25.14 -14.98
N ASP A 652 14.47 24.51 -13.82
CA ASP A 652 14.95 24.97 -12.52
C ASP A 652 15.78 23.84 -11.87
N PRO A 653 17.04 24.08 -11.45
CA PRO A 653 17.83 23.10 -10.70
C PRO A 653 17.11 22.57 -9.44
N SER A 654 16.32 23.40 -8.78
CA SER A 654 15.51 23.05 -7.60
C SER A 654 14.48 21.97 -7.92
N ALA A 655 13.81 22.07 -9.07
CA ALA A 655 12.85 21.06 -9.54
C ALA A 655 13.51 19.71 -9.80
N LYS A 656 14.72 19.71 -10.38
CA LYS A 656 15.51 18.48 -10.64
C LYS A 656 15.99 17.81 -9.36
N GLU A 657 16.45 18.61 -8.40
CA GLU A 657 16.86 18.10 -7.09
C GLU A 657 15.65 17.55 -6.32
N LEU A 658 14.51 18.22 -6.35
CA LEU A 658 13.29 17.71 -5.72
C LEU A 658 12.83 16.40 -6.38
N GLU A 659 12.83 16.30 -7.71
CA GLU A 659 12.51 15.04 -8.43
C GLU A 659 13.43 13.90 -7.99
N ARG A 660 14.74 14.15 -7.89
CA ARG A 660 15.72 13.17 -7.40
C ARG A 660 15.36 12.69 -5.98
N ARG A 661 15.06 13.63 -5.07
CA ARG A 661 14.67 13.29 -3.68
C ARG A 661 13.38 12.48 -3.64
N ILE A 662 12.40 12.81 -4.48
CA ILE A 662 11.13 12.08 -4.57
C ILE A 662 11.36 10.64 -5.02
N VAL A 663 12.04 10.43 -6.15
CA VAL A 663 12.24 9.08 -6.72
C VAL A 663 13.06 8.21 -5.77
N LEU A 664 14.16 8.73 -5.23
CA LEU A 664 14.97 7.97 -4.28
C LEU A 664 14.25 7.69 -2.96
N SER A 665 13.45 8.65 -2.46
CA SER A 665 12.68 8.44 -1.23
C SER A 665 11.66 7.31 -1.39
N GLN A 666 11.02 7.18 -2.57
CA GLN A 666 10.09 6.07 -2.83
C GLN A 666 10.81 4.71 -2.72
N TYR A 667 12.01 4.58 -3.28
CA TYR A 667 12.77 3.33 -3.21
C TYR A 667 13.22 3.01 -1.78
N VAL A 668 13.87 3.96 -1.09
CA VAL A 668 14.42 3.68 0.25
C VAL A 668 13.32 3.45 1.30
N THR A 669 12.14 4.06 1.15
CA THR A 669 10.99 3.78 2.02
C THR A 669 10.36 2.43 1.70
N ALA A 670 10.25 2.04 0.43
CA ALA A 670 9.73 0.72 0.07
C ALA A 670 10.54 -0.43 0.68
N ILE A 671 11.88 -0.38 0.60
CA ILE A 671 12.72 -1.48 1.13
C ILE A 671 12.87 -1.48 2.66
N ASN A 672 12.57 -0.36 3.34
CA ASN A 672 12.81 -0.20 4.79
C ASN A 672 11.55 -0.01 5.65
N CYS A 673 10.45 0.45 5.07
CA CYS A 673 9.26 0.92 5.80
C CYS A 673 7.98 0.13 5.46
N ALA A 674 7.96 -0.67 4.39
CA ALA A 674 6.77 -1.37 3.91
C ALA A 674 6.55 -2.75 4.56
N GLY A 675 7.11 -2.96 5.75
CA GLY A 675 7.11 -4.25 6.42
C GLY A 675 5.95 -4.48 7.39
N SER A 676 5.91 -5.68 7.95
CA SER A 676 4.88 -6.20 8.84
C SER A 676 4.86 -5.60 10.24
N LEU A 677 5.91 -4.87 10.61
CA LEU A 677 6.03 -4.16 11.88
C LEU A 677 6.21 -2.66 11.60
N PRO A 678 5.79 -1.78 12.54
CA PRO A 678 6.11 -0.36 12.45
C PRO A 678 7.61 -0.15 12.19
N PRO A 679 8.00 0.74 11.26
CA PRO A 679 9.42 0.95 10.98
C PRO A 679 10.13 1.61 12.17
N GLN A 680 11.39 1.23 12.42
CA GLN A 680 12.28 2.06 13.22
C GLN A 680 12.86 3.21 12.36
N GLU A 681 13.39 4.24 13.01
CA GLU A 681 13.75 5.50 12.34
C GLU A 681 14.83 5.35 11.25
N THR A 682 15.71 4.37 11.39
CA THR A 682 16.76 4.01 10.43
C THR A 682 16.44 2.75 9.62
N GLY A 683 15.19 2.27 9.66
CA GLY A 683 14.71 1.18 8.81
C GLY A 683 15.36 -0.16 9.09
N LEU A 684 15.83 -0.84 8.05
CA LEU A 684 16.54 -2.11 8.10
C LEU A 684 18.04 -1.95 7.76
N VAL A 685 18.56 -0.73 7.88
CA VAL A 685 19.95 -0.41 7.53
C VAL A 685 20.89 -0.57 8.73
N CYS A 686 20.59 0.11 9.84
CA CYS A 686 21.36 0.06 11.08
C CYS A 686 20.43 0.34 12.26
N ASN A 687 20.85 0.01 13.48
CA ASN A 687 20.04 0.36 14.65
C ASN A 687 20.18 1.85 14.98
N SER A 688 19.06 2.45 15.34
CA SER A 688 19.01 3.69 16.11
C SER A 688 17.97 3.48 17.21
N TRP A 689 18.19 4.03 18.40
CA TRP A 689 17.36 3.70 19.59
C TRP A 689 17.19 2.19 19.78
N ARG A 690 18.24 1.41 19.47
CA ARG A 690 18.32 -0.05 19.59
C ARG A 690 17.38 -0.83 18.65
N GLY A 691 16.97 -0.21 17.53
CA GLY A 691 16.19 -0.88 16.49
C GLY A 691 14.68 -0.91 16.74
N ARG A 692 14.23 -0.22 17.79
CA ARG A 692 12.84 -0.23 18.29
C ARG A 692 11.97 0.80 17.60
N PHE A 693 10.66 0.57 17.68
CA PHE A 693 9.68 1.43 17.04
C PHE A 693 9.45 2.67 17.87
N HIS A 694 9.27 3.78 17.18
CA HIS A 694 8.77 5.04 17.70
C HIS A 694 7.42 5.27 17.04
N LEU A 695 6.32 4.99 17.75
CA LEU A 695 4.98 4.97 17.15
C LEU A 695 4.51 6.36 16.71
N GLU A 696 5.03 7.41 17.32
CA GLU A 696 4.91 8.81 16.90
C GLU A 696 5.59 9.08 15.54
N MET A 697 6.55 8.25 15.13
CA MET A 697 7.17 8.32 13.82
C MET A 697 6.44 7.49 12.76
N HIS A 698 5.52 6.59 13.14
CA HIS A 698 4.88 5.68 12.20
C HIS A 698 4.11 6.41 11.09
N TRP A 699 3.44 7.52 11.41
CA TRP A 699 2.78 8.35 10.40
C TRP A 699 3.78 8.86 9.35
N TRP A 700 4.92 9.38 9.80
CA TRP A 700 5.98 9.91 8.93
C TRP A 700 6.61 8.83 8.05
N HIS A 701 6.68 7.59 8.54
CA HIS A 701 7.19 6.47 7.76
C HIS A 701 6.22 5.96 6.70
N ALA A 702 4.91 5.94 6.99
CA ALA A 702 3.99 5.08 6.23
C ALA A 702 2.75 5.77 5.64
N ALA A 703 2.36 6.97 6.13
CA ALA A 703 1.16 7.66 5.63
C ALA A 703 1.23 7.92 4.12
N HIS A 704 2.43 8.19 3.61
CA HIS A 704 2.64 8.43 2.18
C HIS A 704 2.29 7.22 1.31
N PHE A 705 2.37 5.97 1.79
CA PHE A 705 2.05 4.81 0.94
C PHE A 705 0.62 4.88 0.42
N ALA A 706 -0.36 5.21 1.28
CA ALA A 706 -1.74 5.40 0.88
C ALA A 706 -1.93 6.65 -0.01
N LEU A 707 -1.25 7.77 0.30
CA LEU A 707 -1.28 8.99 -0.54
C LEU A 707 -0.70 8.75 -1.95
N TRP A 708 0.21 7.79 -2.07
CA TRP A 708 0.79 7.35 -3.33
C TRP A 708 0.03 6.17 -3.97
N ASN A 709 -1.17 5.87 -3.47
CA ASN A 709 -2.03 4.78 -3.95
C ASN A 709 -1.33 3.41 -3.96
N ARG A 710 -0.57 3.13 -2.91
CA ARG A 710 0.09 1.86 -2.60
C ARG A 710 -0.28 1.40 -1.19
N THR A 711 -1.57 1.43 -0.88
CA THR A 711 -2.11 1.14 0.46
C THR A 711 -1.67 -0.22 0.99
N GLU A 712 -1.46 -1.20 0.13
CA GLU A 712 -0.93 -2.52 0.45
C GLU A 712 0.41 -2.49 1.20
N LEU A 713 1.21 -1.42 1.05
CA LEU A 713 2.49 -1.23 1.75
C LEU A 713 2.32 -0.62 3.15
N LEU A 714 1.16 -0.03 3.46
CA LEU A 714 0.80 0.50 4.78
C LEU A 714 0.09 -0.55 5.65
N LEU A 715 -0.78 -1.37 5.05
CA LEU A 715 -1.66 -2.28 5.80
C LEU A 715 -0.90 -3.23 6.76
N PRO A 716 0.25 -3.82 6.40
CA PRO A 716 0.95 -4.76 7.29
C PRO A 716 1.34 -4.12 8.64
N SER A 717 1.99 -2.97 8.64
CA SER A 717 2.39 -2.28 9.88
C SER A 717 1.20 -1.67 10.64
N LEU A 718 0.11 -1.31 9.96
CA LEU A 718 -1.13 -0.87 10.61
C LEU A 718 -1.84 -2.02 11.33
N ARG A 719 -1.82 -3.23 10.78
CA ARG A 719 -2.40 -4.44 11.41
C ARG A 719 -1.70 -4.82 12.71
N TRP A 720 -0.42 -4.47 12.86
CA TRP A 720 0.32 -4.74 14.10
C TRP A 720 -0.32 -4.09 15.34
N TYR A 721 -1.02 -2.95 15.22
CA TYR A 721 -1.73 -2.38 16.38
C TYR A 721 -2.76 -3.35 16.99
N SER A 722 -3.35 -4.22 16.17
CA SER A 722 -4.27 -5.27 16.64
C SER A 722 -3.56 -6.30 17.51
N SER A 723 -2.28 -6.60 17.28
CA SER A 723 -1.55 -7.59 18.09
C SER A 723 -1.20 -7.09 19.48
N ILE A 724 -1.17 -5.76 19.69
CA ILE A 724 -0.87 -5.15 21.00
C ILE A 724 -2.10 -4.51 21.66
N LEU A 725 -3.28 -4.63 21.06
CA LEU A 725 -4.51 -3.96 21.49
C LEU A 725 -4.85 -4.23 22.96
N GLU A 726 -4.75 -5.50 23.41
CA GLU A 726 -5.05 -5.86 24.80
C GLU A 726 -4.03 -5.26 25.78
N ALA A 727 -2.73 -5.26 25.46
CA ALA A 727 -1.71 -4.66 26.31
C ALA A 727 -1.96 -3.14 26.45
N SER A 728 -2.26 -2.47 25.33
CA SER A 728 -2.60 -1.05 25.31
C SER A 728 -3.90 -0.72 26.05
N ARG A 729 -4.88 -1.62 26.05
CA ARG A 729 -6.11 -1.51 26.84
C ARG A 729 -5.82 -1.60 28.34
N GLN A 730 -4.94 -2.52 28.75
CA GLN A 730 -4.53 -2.64 30.15
C GLN A 730 -3.78 -1.39 30.62
N THR A 731 -2.92 -0.80 29.79
CA THR A 731 -2.25 0.47 30.11
C THR A 731 -3.25 1.60 30.32
N ALA A 732 -4.20 1.80 29.39
CA ALA A 732 -5.25 2.81 29.54
C ALA A 732 -6.06 2.60 30.83
N LYS A 733 -6.48 1.36 31.09
CA LYS A 733 -7.24 1.01 32.29
C LYS A 733 -6.47 1.25 33.58
N GLN A 734 -5.19 0.90 33.65
CA GLN A 734 -4.33 1.17 34.83
C GLN A 734 -4.20 2.66 35.11
N GLN A 735 -4.36 3.49 34.08
CA GLN A 735 -4.32 4.93 34.16
C GLN A 735 -5.69 5.59 34.33
N GLY A 736 -6.76 4.79 34.40
CA GLY A 736 -8.13 5.28 34.58
C GLY A 736 -8.77 5.85 33.32
N PHE A 737 -8.32 5.43 32.14
CA PHE A 737 -8.88 5.80 30.84
C PHE A 737 -9.60 4.62 30.18
N GLU A 738 -10.56 4.95 29.31
CA GLU A 738 -11.25 3.98 28.46
C GLU A 738 -10.42 3.69 27.20
N GLY A 739 -10.79 2.65 26.44
CA GLY A 739 -10.14 2.33 25.16
C GLY A 739 -8.69 1.88 25.31
N VAL A 740 -7.84 2.29 24.37
CA VAL A 740 -6.43 1.87 24.30
C VAL A 740 -5.46 3.04 24.30
N ARG A 741 -4.34 2.89 25.00
CA ARG A 741 -3.26 3.86 25.01
C ARG A 741 -2.06 3.33 24.23
N TRP A 742 -1.63 4.06 23.21
CA TRP A 742 -0.48 3.70 22.39
C TRP A 742 0.82 4.24 23.00
N PRO A 743 1.81 3.39 23.30
CA PRO A 743 3.11 3.83 23.84
C PRO A 743 3.97 4.55 22.78
N LYS A 744 4.99 5.32 23.19
CA LYS A 744 5.97 5.92 22.27
C LYS A 744 6.92 4.86 21.70
N GLN A 745 7.79 4.33 22.57
CA GLN A 745 8.92 3.48 22.18
C GLN A 745 8.68 2.03 22.61
N VAL A 746 8.64 1.10 21.64
CA VAL A 746 8.32 -0.31 21.88
C VAL A 746 9.05 -1.29 20.95
N GLY A 747 9.13 -2.55 21.39
CA GLY A 747 9.47 -3.69 20.52
C GLY A 747 8.22 -4.34 19.91
N PRO A 748 8.36 -5.52 19.27
CA PRO A 748 7.25 -6.26 18.67
C PRO A 748 6.13 -6.63 19.64
N ASP A 749 6.47 -6.77 20.91
CA ASP A 749 5.57 -7.12 22.02
C ASP A 749 4.69 -5.95 22.49
N GLY A 750 4.93 -4.73 21.99
CA GLY A 750 4.20 -3.53 22.41
C GLY A 750 4.55 -3.06 23.83
N ARG A 751 5.62 -3.59 24.44
CA ARG A 751 6.01 -3.22 25.80
C ARG A 751 6.63 -1.83 25.82
N GLU A 752 6.00 -0.92 26.57
CA GLU A 752 6.49 0.45 26.74
C GLU A 752 7.88 0.49 27.37
N SER A 753 8.72 1.37 26.83
CA SER A 753 10.06 1.62 27.36
C SER A 753 10.04 2.70 28.43
N PRO A 754 10.67 2.50 29.60
CA PRO A 754 10.84 3.56 30.59
C PRO A 754 11.47 4.81 29.97
N SER A 755 10.89 5.98 30.18
CA SER A 755 11.37 7.24 29.56
C SER A 755 10.91 8.46 30.33
N THR A 756 11.80 9.46 30.46
CA THR A 756 11.48 10.78 31.04
C THR A 756 10.66 11.69 30.12
N ILE A 757 10.53 11.31 28.84
CA ILE A 757 9.80 12.06 27.81
C ILE A 757 8.69 11.18 27.22
N GLY A 758 9.07 10.00 26.71
CA GLY A 758 8.22 9.28 25.77
C GLY A 758 6.93 8.74 26.36
N THR A 759 6.93 8.38 27.64
CA THR A 759 5.73 7.89 28.31
C THR A 759 4.73 8.99 28.60
N PHE A 760 5.04 10.27 28.33
CA PHE A 760 4.14 11.40 28.51
C PHE A 760 3.64 11.98 27.19
N LEU A 761 4.11 11.45 26.06
CA LEU A 761 3.62 11.83 24.74
C LEU A 761 2.25 11.22 24.46
N ILE A 762 1.41 12.00 23.78
CA ILE A 762 0.07 11.59 23.38
C ILE A 762 -0.23 11.85 21.89
N TRP A 763 0.70 12.44 21.15
CA TRP A 763 0.47 12.86 19.76
C TRP A 763 0.52 11.72 18.74
N GLN A 764 1.07 10.56 19.13
CA GLN A 764 0.95 9.29 18.42
C GLN A 764 -0.44 8.66 18.54
N GLN A 765 -1.20 9.05 19.58
CA GLN A 765 -2.48 8.43 19.89
C GLN A 765 -3.47 8.46 18.71
N PRO A 766 -3.57 9.55 17.93
CA PRO A 766 -4.51 9.62 16.81
C PRO A 766 -3.96 9.02 15.50
N HIS A 767 -2.68 8.65 15.42
CA HIS A 767 -2.07 8.17 14.17
C HIS A 767 -2.78 6.96 13.57
N PRO A 768 -3.19 5.93 14.33
CA PRO A 768 -3.89 4.79 13.75
C PRO A 768 -5.24 5.17 13.13
N ILE A 769 -5.92 6.19 13.67
CA ILE A 769 -7.15 6.74 13.07
C ILE A 769 -6.82 7.42 11.74
N TYR A 770 -5.74 8.21 11.68
CA TYR A 770 -5.32 8.86 10.43
C TYR A 770 -4.93 7.83 9.37
N LEU A 771 -4.09 6.86 9.72
CA LEU A 771 -3.63 5.82 8.80
C LEU A 771 -4.78 4.97 8.29
N ALA A 772 -5.75 4.61 9.16
CA ALA A 772 -6.95 3.89 8.76
C ALA A 772 -7.83 4.73 7.82
N GLU A 773 -8.01 6.04 8.09
CA GLU A 773 -8.75 6.93 7.20
C GLU A 773 -8.07 7.06 5.84
N LEU A 774 -6.73 7.13 5.78
CA LEU A 774 -6.01 7.11 4.51
C LEU A 774 -6.22 5.80 3.74
N ALA A 775 -6.19 4.66 4.43
CA ALA A 775 -6.46 3.36 3.82
C ALA A 775 -7.88 3.30 3.24
N TYR A 776 -8.88 3.76 4.00
CA TYR A 776 -10.27 3.85 3.54
C TYR A 776 -10.43 4.82 2.36
N ARG A 777 -9.77 5.98 2.38
CA ARG A 777 -9.85 6.94 1.27
C ARG A 777 -9.25 6.40 -0.02
N ALA A 778 -8.16 5.65 0.09
CA ALA A 778 -7.56 4.98 -1.06
C ALA A 778 -8.38 3.77 -1.54
N THR A 779 -9.13 3.12 -0.65
CA THR A 779 -10.00 1.97 -0.96
C THR A 779 -11.29 2.06 -0.13
N PRO A 780 -12.34 2.76 -0.63
CA PRO A 780 -13.53 3.07 0.15
C PRO A 780 -14.48 1.88 0.24
N ASP A 781 -14.02 0.86 0.96
CA ASP A 781 -14.70 -0.40 1.17
C ASP A 781 -15.17 -0.54 2.63
N ARG A 782 -16.30 -1.21 2.80
CA ARG A 782 -16.81 -1.61 4.11
C ARG A 782 -15.85 -2.58 4.82
N GLU A 783 -15.15 -3.45 4.08
CA GLU A 783 -14.18 -4.38 4.69
C GLU A 783 -13.06 -3.64 5.42
N VAL A 784 -12.53 -2.55 4.84
CA VAL A 784 -11.52 -1.70 5.48
C VAL A 784 -12.08 -1.04 6.76
N LEU A 785 -13.32 -0.57 6.71
CA LEU A 785 -13.98 0.00 7.88
C LEU A 785 -14.14 -1.03 9.00
N GLU A 786 -14.56 -2.24 8.67
CA GLU A 786 -14.77 -3.32 9.64
C GLU A 786 -13.44 -3.85 10.22
N GLU A 787 -12.40 -3.99 9.40
CA GLU A 787 -11.06 -4.45 9.82
C GLU A 787 -10.45 -3.51 10.88
N PHE A 788 -10.48 -2.20 10.64
CA PHE A 788 -9.82 -1.22 11.51
C PHE A 788 -10.75 -0.57 12.55
N ALA A 789 -12.04 -0.91 12.56
CA ALA A 789 -13.03 -0.36 13.51
C ALA A 789 -12.56 -0.45 14.96
N GLY A 790 -12.01 -1.60 15.38
CA GLY A 790 -11.53 -1.79 16.75
C GLY A 790 -10.41 -0.82 17.13
N ILE A 791 -9.41 -0.66 16.25
CA ILE A 791 -8.30 0.28 16.45
C ILE A 791 -8.82 1.72 16.49
N VAL A 792 -9.68 2.11 15.54
CA VAL A 792 -10.23 3.46 15.45
C VAL A 792 -11.08 3.81 16.67
N PHE A 793 -12.01 2.94 17.05
CA PHE A 793 -12.95 3.20 18.13
C PHE A 793 -12.30 3.19 19.50
N GLU A 794 -11.36 2.27 19.76
CA GLU A 794 -10.69 2.25 21.06
C GLU A 794 -9.66 3.37 21.19
N SER A 795 -9.03 3.81 20.10
CA SER A 795 -8.20 5.02 20.10
C SER A 795 -9.06 6.25 20.44
N ALA A 796 -10.23 6.39 19.80
CA ALA A 796 -11.17 7.48 20.07
C ALA A 796 -11.74 7.45 21.49
N ALA A 797 -12.04 6.26 22.04
CA ALA A 797 -12.48 6.09 23.41
C ALA A 797 -11.44 6.58 24.42
N PHE A 798 -10.16 6.22 24.21
CA PHE A 798 -9.08 6.78 25.03
C PHE A 798 -9.01 8.29 24.89
N MET A 799 -9.00 8.82 23.67
CA MET A 799 -8.89 10.25 23.41
C MET A 799 -10.00 11.06 24.09
N ALA A 800 -11.26 10.64 23.94
CA ALA A 800 -12.40 11.28 24.59
C ALA A 800 -12.35 11.14 26.12
N SER A 801 -11.90 9.99 26.60
CA SER A 801 -11.70 9.80 28.03
C SER A 801 -10.46 10.52 28.56
N PHE A 802 -9.46 10.89 27.77
CA PHE A 802 -8.26 11.59 28.24
C PHE A 802 -8.55 13.09 28.45
N ALA A 803 -9.28 13.70 27.51
CA ALA A 803 -9.72 15.08 27.62
C ALA A 803 -10.59 15.27 28.86
N HIS A 804 -10.34 16.30 29.66
CA HIS A 804 -11.06 16.53 30.92
C HIS A 804 -11.82 17.85 30.89
N PRO A 805 -13.07 17.89 31.40
CA PRO A 805 -13.87 19.10 31.38
C PRO A 805 -13.38 20.11 32.43
N THR A 806 -13.31 21.37 32.04
CA THR A 806 -13.02 22.53 32.88
C THR A 806 -14.07 23.63 32.65
N GLY A 807 -13.94 24.76 33.35
CA GLY A 807 -14.78 25.92 33.08
C GLY A 807 -14.56 26.57 31.70
N ARG A 808 -13.48 26.22 30.98
CA ARG A 808 -13.13 26.74 29.65
C ARG A 808 -13.61 25.85 28.50
N GLY A 809 -13.96 24.59 28.78
CA GLY A 809 -14.16 23.55 27.77
C GLY A 809 -13.44 22.27 28.19
N PHE A 810 -13.13 21.40 27.24
CA PHE A 810 -12.29 20.22 27.44
C PHE A 810 -10.81 20.55 27.22
N GLU A 811 -9.98 20.11 28.16
CA GLU A 811 -8.54 20.37 28.16
C GLU A 811 -7.74 19.06 28.08
N LEU A 812 -6.58 19.12 27.44
CA LEU A 812 -5.55 18.09 27.46
C LEU A 812 -4.54 18.49 28.55
N GLY A 813 -4.53 17.76 29.66
CA GLY A 813 -3.85 18.16 30.89
C GLY A 813 -2.69 17.26 31.30
N PRO A 814 -1.95 17.66 32.35
CA PRO A 814 -0.78 16.93 32.81
C PRO A 814 -1.12 15.57 33.48
N PRO A 815 -0.13 14.66 33.57
CA PRO A 815 1.22 14.82 33.04
C PRO A 815 1.27 14.64 31.52
N LEU A 816 1.93 15.57 30.83
CA LEU A 816 1.94 15.64 29.37
C LEU A 816 3.28 16.21 28.87
N VAL A 817 3.78 15.66 27.77
CA VAL A 817 4.84 16.30 26.97
C VAL A 817 4.30 16.46 25.55
N PRO A 818 4.40 17.65 24.94
CA PRO A 818 3.88 17.88 23.59
C PRO A 818 4.83 17.28 22.55
N ALA A 819 4.39 17.21 21.29
CA ALA A 819 5.19 16.76 20.15
C ALA A 819 6.54 17.50 20.01
N GLN A 820 6.65 18.72 20.56
CA GLN A 820 7.92 19.46 20.59
C GLN A 820 8.96 18.90 21.58
N GLU A 821 8.65 17.88 22.39
CA GLU A 821 9.50 17.12 23.35
C GLU A 821 10.31 17.93 24.41
N SER A 822 10.56 19.21 24.19
CA SER A 822 11.40 20.12 24.94
C SER A 822 10.85 20.51 26.32
N TYR A 823 9.61 20.11 26.62
CA TYR A 823 8.91 20.45 27.86
C TYR A 823 8.94 19.32 28.91
N GLY A 824 9.74 18.27 28.68
CA GLY A 824 9.88 17.14 29.60
C GLY A 824 10.14 17.55 31.06
N PHE A 825 10.89 18.64 31.30
CA PHE A 825 11.22 19.15 32.63
C PHE A 825 10.02 19.67 33.42
N MET A 826 8.92 20.04 32.75
CA MET A 826 7.71 20.60 33.36
C MET A 826 6.46 19.80 32.99
N ARG A 827 6.62 18.52 32.63
CA ARG A 827 5.54 17.60 32.23
C ARG A 827 4.32 17.57 33.17
N GLY A 828 4.52 17.85 34.46
CA GLY A 828 3.44 17.95 35.46
C GLY A 828 2.58 19.21 35.36
N GLU A 829 2.92 20.16 34.50
CA GLU A 829 2.26 21.46 34.34
C GLU A 829 1.80 21.73 32.90
N VAL A 830 2.34 21.00 31.91
CA VAL A 830 1.99 21.22 30.49
C VAL A 830 0.52 20.93 30.24
N SER A 831 -0.12 21.81 29.47
CA SER A 831 -1.49 21.63 28.99
C SER A 831 -1.70 22.19 27.59
N ASN A 832 -2.73 21.65 26.94
CA ASN A 832 -3.34 22.14 25.70
C ASN A 832 -2.35 22.47 24.57
N PRO A 833 -1.49 21.52 24.15
CA PRO A 833 -0.60 21.76 23.01
C PRO A 833 -1.37 22.00 21.71
N THR A 834 -0.92 22.95 20.89
CA THR A 834 -1.66 23.40 19.69
C THR A 834 -1.91 22.27 18.68
N PHE A 835 -0.89 21.44 18.41
CA PHE A 835 -1.04 20.35 17.45
C PHE A 835 -1.98 19.26 17.96
N GLU A 836 -1.79 18.82 19.20
CA GLU A 836 -2.57 17.77 19.82
C GLU A 836 -4.04 18.16 19.95
N LEU A 837 -4.37 19.40 20.29
CA LEU A 837 -5.76 19.89 20.29
C LEU A 837 -6.43 19.74 18.92
N ALA A 838 -5.75 20.20 17.85
CA ALA A 838 -6.26 20.08 16.49
C ALA A 838 -6.40 18.61 16.08
N TYR A 839 -5.43 17.77 16.42
CA TYR A 839 -5.47 16.34 16.09
C TYR A 839 -6.58 15.62 16.84
N TRP A 840 -6.79 15.95 18.12
CA TRP A 840 -7.88 15.42 18.93
C TRP A 840 -9.23 15.71 18.30
N GLN A 841 -9.49 16.97 17.92
CA GLN A 841 -10.76 17.35 17.28
C GLN A 841 -10.95 16.59 15.96
N TRP A 842 -9.92 16.56 15.11
CA TRP A 842 -10.01 15.90 13.81
C TRP A 842 -10.27 14.40 13.94
N ALA A 843 -9.48 13.69 14.75
CA ALA A 843 -9.56 12.25 14.84
C ALA A 843 -10.84 11.75 15.55
N LEU A 844 -11.35 12.48 16.56
CA LEU A 844 -12.65 12.16 17.16
C LEU A 844 -13.80 12.29 16.15
N ARG A 845 -13.74 13.31 15.28
CA ARG A 845 -14.73 13.48 14.20
C ARG A 845 -14.62 12.39 13.14
N VAL A 846 -13.40 12.01 12.75
CA VAL A 846 -13.19 10.88 11.83
C VAL A 846 -13.70 9.58 12.44
N ALA A 847 -13.42 9.29 13.71
CA ALA A 847 -13.94 8.11 14.38
C ALA A 847 -15.47 8.09 14.48
N ALA A 848 -16.11 9.25 14.69
CA ALA A 848 -17.57 9.37 14.62
C ALA A 848 -18.11 9.08 13.21
N GLN A 849 -17.46 9.61 12.16
CA GLN A 849 -17.80 9.31 10.76
C GLN A 849 -17.65 7.83 10.43
N TRP A 850 -16.64 7.15 10.98
CA TRP A 850 -16.49 5.70 10.81
C TRP A 850 -17.68 4.92 11.36
N ARG A 851 -18.23 5.32 12.51
CA ARG A 851 -19.45 4.71 13.07
C ARG A 851 -20.65 4.96 12.17
N GLU A 852 -20.80 6.18 11.66
CA GLU A 852 -21.86 6.54 10.71
C GLU A 852 -21.78 5.67 9.45
N ARG A 853 -20.60 5.56 8.83
CA ARG A 853 -20.37 4.74 7.63
C ARG A 853 -20.68 3.26 7.87
N LEU A 854 -20.47 2.76 9.09
CA LEU A 854 -20.78 1.38 9.48
C LEU A 854 -22.25 1.17 9.92
N GLY A 855 -23.03 2.23 10.10
CA GLY A 855 -24.40 2.18 10.60
C GLY A 855 -24.48 1.85 12.10
N ILE A 856 -23.47 2.25 12.89
CA ILE A 856 -23.38 2.00 14.33
C ILE A 856 -23.75 3.30 15.08
N ASP A 857 -24.51 3.17 16.17
CA ASP A 857 -24.95 4.31 16.99
C ASP A 857 -23.79 5.25 17.37
N PRO A 858 -23.96 6.58 17.30
CA PRO A 858 -22.90 7.53 17.67
C PRO A 858 -22.52 7.43 19.16
N VAL A 859 -21.31 7.88 19.49
CA VAL A 859 -20.85 8.01 20.89
C VAL A 859 -20.87 9.49 21.26
N PRO A 860 -21.87 9.97 22.03
CA PRO A 860 -22.07 11.41 22.26
C PRO A 860 -20.86 12.12 22.87
N LEU A 861 -20.10 11.44 23.73
CA LEU A 861 -18.92 12.00 24.37
C LEU A 861 -17.83 12.37 23.35
N TRP A 862 -17.70 11.64 22.23
CA TRP A 862 -16.68 11.93 21.22
C TRP A 862 -16.96 13.26 20.52
N GLU A 863 -18.22 13.48 20.16
CA GLU A 863 -18.70 14.74 19.57
C GLU A 863 -18.64 15.87 20.60
N GLU A 864 -19.08 15.63 21.84
CA GLU A 864 -19.04 16.62 22.92
C GLU A 864 -17.62 17.12 23.18
N VAL A 865 -16.65 16.21 23.28
CA VAL A 865 -15.24 16.58 23.43
C VAL A 865 -14.76 17.35 22.20
N ALA A 866 -14.96 16.82 21.00
CA ALA A 866 -14.48 17.46 19.76
C ALA A 866 -15.02 18.88 19.58
N ASP A 867 -16.28 19.13 19.96
CA ASP A 867 -16.93 20.44 19.81
C ASP A 867 -16.60 21.44 20.92
N ASN A 868 -16.15 20.95 22.08
CA ASN A 868 -15.89 21.79 23.25
C ASN A 868 -14.42 21.78 23.71
N LEU A 869 -13.47 21.29 22.90
CA LEU A 869 -12.04 21.46 23.15
C LEU A 869 -11.69 22.95 23.25
N VAL A 870 -10.80 23.30 24.17
CA VAL A 870 -10.29 24.67 24.29
C VAL A 870 -9.57 25.10 23.01
N THR A 871 -9.64 26.39 22.71
CA THR A 871 -8.90 26.97 21.59
C THR A 871 -7.40 27.03 21.91
N PRO A 872 -6.51 26.74 20.95
CA PRO A 872 -5.08 26.86 21.15
C PRO A 872 -4.64 28.25 21.63
N HIS A 873 -3.59 28.30 22.45
CA HIS A 873 -3.07 29.55 23.00
C HIS A 873 -2.45 30.42 21.90
N VAL A 874 -2.77 31.72 21.92
CA VAL A 874 -2.25 32.71 20.97
C VAL A 874 -1.54 33.82 21.74
N THR A 875 -0.27 34.02 21.43
CA THR A 875 0.57 35.08 22.01
C THR A 875 1.13 35.91 20.87
N ASP A 876 1.03 37.24 20.98
CA ASP A 876 1.53 38.20 19.98
C ASP A 876 1.06 37.93 18.54
N GLY A 877 -0.15 37.36 18.40
CA GLY A 877 -0.76 37.08 17.08
C GLY A 877 -0.27 35.81 16.39
N VAL A 878 0.50 34.95 17.08
CA VAL A 878 0.92 33.62 16.60
C VAL A 878 0.47 32.52 17.56
N TYR A 879 0.33 31.30 17.06
CA TYR A 879 0.06 30.14 17.89
C TYR A 879 1.27 29.78 18.75
N ALA A 880 1.05 29.62 20.05
CA ALA A 880 2.05 29.06 20.95
C ALA A 880 2.14 27.54 20.80
N ALA A 881 3.22 26.92 21.30
CA ALA A 881 3.31 25.46 21.34
C ALA A 881 2.36 24.87 22.40
N ILE A 882 2.26 25.50 23.57
CA ILE A 882 1.45 25.07 24.72
C ILE A 882 0.74 26.25 25.41
N ASP A 883 -0.20 25.98 26.31
CA ASP A 883 -1.06 26.99 26.99
C ASP A 883 -0.50 27.49 28.35
N VAL A 884 0.78 27.22 28.64
CA VAL A 884 1.48 27.67 29.86
C VAL A 884 2.88 28.18 29.54
N GLU A 885 3.41 29.10 30.35
CA GLU A 885 4.78 29.63 30.18
C GLU A 885 5.83 28.50 30.22
N PRO A 886 6.83 28.48 29.31
CA PRO A 886 7.27 29.56 28.43
C PRO A 886 6.52 29.70 27.08
N PHE A 887 5.35 29.08 26.91
CA PHE A 887 4.47 29.09 25.72
C PHE A 887 5.08 28.47 24.45
N THR A 888 6.26 28.93 24.03
CA THR A 888 6.99 28.43 22.86
C THR A 888 8.50 28.44 23.14
N ILE A 889 9.11 27.27 23.10
CA ILE A 889 10.56 27.11 23.02
C ILE A 889 10.93 27.15 21.52
N ARG A 890 11.99 27.85 21.12
CA ARG A 890 12.38 28.01 19.69
C ARG A 890 13.47 27.04 19.23
N THR A 891 13.56 25.91 19.93
CA THR A 891 14.38 24.76 19.56
C THR A 891 13.47 23.56 19.33
N ASP A 892 14.00 22.53 18.70
CA ASP A 892 13.30 21.29 18.37
C ASP A 892 12.21 21.51 17.31
N HIS A 893 11.15 20.70 17.31
CA HIS A 893 10.10 20.74 16.28
C HIS A 893 9.17 21.96 16.38
N PRO A 894 8.90 22.71 15.28
CA PRO A 894 7.85 23.73 15.23
C PRO A 894 6.45 23.11 15.16
N SER A 895 6.09 22.34 16.19
CA SER A 895 4.93 21.45 16.23
C SER A 895 3.58 22.13 15.97
N MET A 896 3.43 23.41 16.35
CA MET A 896 2.22 24.18 16.09
C MET A 896 1.83 24.21 14.60
N LEU A 897 2.81 24.15 13.70
CA LEU A 897 2.56 24.13 12.25
C LEU A 897 1.85 22.84 11.81
N CYS A 898 2.04 21.71 12.51
CA CYS A 898 1.37 20.45 12.20
C CYS A 898 -0.16 20.54 12.28
N ALA A 899 -0.68 21.48 13.09
CA ALA A 899 -2.12 21.70 13.27
C ALA A 899 -2.85 22.12 11.98
N LEU A 900 -2.12 22.64 10.99
CA LEU A 900 -2.63 22.90 9.64
C LEU A 900 -1.84 22.17 8.55
N GLY A 901 -0.54 21.87 8.73
CA GLY A 901 0.24 21.19 7.70
C GLY A 901 -0.13 19.72 7.56
N VAL A 902 0.02 18.97 8.65
CA VAL A 902 -0.23 17.51 8.71
C VAL A 902 -1.73 17.21 8.70
N LEU A 903 -2.51 18.04 9.40
CA LEU A 903 -3.95 17.88 9.54
C LEU A 903 -4.70 18.78 8.55
N PRO A 904 -5.90 18.37 8.11
CA PRO A 904 -6.77 19.32 7.44
C PRO A 904 -7.24 20.41 8.38
N ARG A 905 -7.78 21.47 7.78
CA ARG A 905 -8.28 22.61 8.53
C ARG A 905 -9.39 22.18 9.49
N THR A 906 -9.11 22.31 10.78
CA THR A 906 -10.07 22.07 11.86
C THR A 906 -10.79 23.38 12.24
N GLY A 907 -11.78 23.29 13.14
CA GLY A 907 -12.47 24.47 13.68
C GLY A 907 -11.61 25.28 14.66
N LEU A 908 -10.47 24.74 15.10
CA LEU A 908 -9.59 25.36 16.11
C LEU A 908 -8.52 26.28 15.50
N ILE A 909 -8.22 26.12 14.21
CA ILE A 909 -7.09 26.79 13.55
C ILE A 909 -7.57 27.88 12.59
N ASP A 910 -7.16 29.10 12.86
CA ASP A 910 -7.33 30.28 12.01
C ASP A 910 -6.16 30.35 11.01
N PRO A 911 -6.43 30.31 9.68
CA PRO A 911 -5.38 30.38 8.67
C PRO A 911 -4.54 31.67 8.71
N ALA A 912 -5.11 32.81 9.12
CA ALA A 912 -4.36 34.07 9.20
C ALA A 912 -3.35 34.04 10.36
N ILE A 913 -3.75 33.50 11.52
CA ILE A 913 -2.83 33.30 12.65
C ILE A 913 -1.78 32.25 12.29
N MET A 914 -2.16 31.15 11.63
CA MET A 914 -1.21 30.13 11.19
C MET A 914 -0.21 30.68 10.16
N LYS A 915 -0.63 31.58 9.27
CA LYS A 915 0.27 32.28 8.35
C LYS A 915 1.27 33.16 9.08
N ALA A 916 0.84 33.90 10.10
CA ALA A 916 1.74 34.65 10.96
C ALA A 916 2.71 33.73 11.74
N THR A 917 2.21 32.57 12.19
CA THR A 917 2.98 31.55 12.91
C THR A 917 4.06 30.94 12.02
N LEU A 918 3.73 30.58 10.77
CA LEU A 918 4.72 30.10 9.80
C LEU A 918 5.80 31.14 9.53
N ALA A 919 5.42 32.41 9.36
CA ALA A 919 6.39 33.48 9.14
C ALA A 919 7.32 33.69 10.36
N ASP A 920 6.79 33.60 11.58
CA ASP A 920 7.58 33.68 12.82
C ASP A 920 8.56 32.50 12.98
N VAL A 921 8.12 31.28 12.68
CA VAL A 921 8.98 30.09 12.65
C VAL A 921 10.10 30.26 11.62
N LEU A 922 9.76 30.65 10.39
CA LEU A 922 10.75 30.81 9.32
C LEU A 922 11.81 31.88 9.64
N ALA A 923 11.47 32.89 10.45
CA ALA A 923 12.36 33.99 10.77
C ALA A 923 13.37 33.68 11.88
N GLU A 924 12.98 32.94 12.90
CA GLU A 924 13.65 32.98 14.21
C GLU A 924 13.88 31.59 14.85
N TRP A 925 13.53 30.50 14.16
CA TRP A 925 13.69 29.14 14.69
C TRP A 925 15.15 28.65 14.63
N ASP A 926 15.58 27.86 15.62
CA ASP A 926 16.91 27.24 15.60
C ASP A 926 16.93 26.02 14.65
N TRP A 927 17.29 26.27 13.39
CA TRP A 927 17.38 25.23 12.36
C TRP A 927 18.35 24.09 12.70
N ALA A 928 19.38 24.31 13.53
CA ALA A 928 20.30 23.24 13.91
C ALA A 928 19.63 22.19 14.84
N SER A 929 18.58 22.61 15.55
CA SER A 929 17.85 21.78 16.50
C SER A 929 16.71 20.96 15.88
N THR A 930 16.16 21.39 14.73
CA THR A 930 15.08 20.72 13.97
C THR A 930 15.40 19.28 13.57
N TRP A 931 14.49 18.55 12.94
CA TRP A 931 14.64 17.19 12.42
C TRP A 931 14.15 17.09 10.98
N GLY A 932 14.50 16.00 10.29
CA GLY A 932 14.23 15.87 8.85
C GLY A 932 12.77 16.02 8.44
N TRP A 933 11.81 15.65 9.30
CA TRP A 933 10.37 15.77 9.01
C TRP A 933 9.79 17.17 9.24
N ASP A 934 10.51 18.08 9.91
CA ASP A 934 10.04 19.46 10.14
C ASP A 934 9.93 20.26 8.83
N TYR A 935 10.76 19.95 7.84
CA TYR A 935 10.77 20.60 6.53
C TYR A 935 9.51 20.25 5.71
N PRO A 936 9.11 18.97 5.61
CA PRO A 936 7.79 18.58 5.15
C PRO A 936 6.62 19.24 5.89
N VAL A 937 6.68 19.42 7.22
CA VAL A 937 5.64 20.13 7.97
C VAL A 937 5.49 21.55 7.45
N MET A 938 6.59 22.31 7.39
CA MET A 938 6.58 23.68 6.87
C MET A 938 6.04 23.73 5.44
N ALA A 939 6.43 22.77 4.60
CA ALA A 939 5.97 22.68 3.22
C ALA A 939 4.47 22.45 3.10
N MET A 940 3.91 21.49 3.85
CA MET A 940 2.48 21.22 3.87
C MET A 940 1.69 22.41 4.43
N THR A 941 2.20 23.07 5.46
CA THR A 941 1.58 24.27 6.04
C THR A 941 1.57 25.42 5.03
N ALA A 942 2.70 25.69 4.37
CA ALA A 942 2.80 26.71 3.34
C ALA A 942 1.86 26.43 2.16
N ALA A 943 1.81 25.19 1.68
CA ALA A 943 0.91 24.78 0.60
C ALA A 943 -0.57 25.04 0.96
N ARG A 944 -1.00 24.65 2.16
CA ARG A 944 -2.38 24.89 2.63
C ARG A 944 -2.70 26.36 2.92
N LEU A 945 -1.69 27.19 3.12
CA LEU A 945 -1.80 28.65 3.19
C LEU A 945 -1.70 29.34 1.83
N GLU A 946 -1.71 28.55 0.74
CA GLU A 946 -1.61 29.01 -0.64
C GLU A 946 -0.32 29.78 -0.94
N ASP A 947 0.79 29.35 -0.33
CA ASP A 947 2.15 29.86 -0.54
C ASP A 947 3.07 28.75 -1.11
N PRO A 948 2.91 28.39 -2.39
CA PRO A 948 3.64 27.27 -2.99
C PRO A 948 5.14 27.53 -3.14
N GLU A 949 5.57 28.79 -3.24
CA GLU A 949 6.99 29.17 -3.24
C GLU A 949 7.63 28.82 -1.89
N ALA A 950 7.04 29.25 -0.77
CA ALA A 950 7.52 28.88 0.56
C ALA A 950 7.48 27.36 0.79
N ALA A 951 6.53 26.65 0.17
CA ALA A 951 6.44 25.21 0.28
C ALA A 951 7.64 24.50 -0.36
N VAL A 952 8.02 24.88 -1.58
CA VAL A 952 9.21 24.36 -2.26
C VAL A 952 10.49 24.77 -1.53
N ASP A 953 10.58 26.03 -1.09
CA ASP A 953 11.73 26.55 -0.37
C ASP A 953 11.97 25.78 0.95
N ALA A 954 10.91 25.42 1.66
CA ALA A 954 11.02 24.60 2.87
C ALA A 954 11.63 23.21 2.58
N LEU A 955 11.16 22.53 1.53
CA LEU A 955 11.68 21.20 1.13
C LEU A 955 13.14 21.24 0.67
N LEU A 956 13.61 22.38 0.15
CA LEU A 956 14.96 22.56 -0.37
C LEU A 956 15.86 23.42 0.52
N MET A 957 15.37 23.83 1.69
CA MET A 957 16.10 24.69 2.62
C MET A 957 17.47 24.09 2.95
N THR A 958 18.50 24.92 2.85
CA THR A 958 19.87 24.52 3.18
C THR A 958 20.06 24.44 4.69
N ALA A 959 19.76 23.27 5.24
CA ALA A 959 19.95 22.95 6.64
C ALA A 959 20.49 21.51 6.78
N GLY A 960 21.32 21.27 7.80
CA GLY A 960 22.05 20.00 7.94
C GLY A 960 21.14 18.77 7.93
N LYS A 961 20.00 18.85 8.62
CA LYS A 961 19.03 17.75 8.77
C LYS A 961 17.96 17.68 7.65
N ASN A 962 18.02 18.59 6.67
CA ASN A 962 17.27 18.53 5.41
C ASN A 962 18.12 17.99 4.24
N THR A 963 19.28 17.42 4.54
CA THR A 963 20.21 16.90 3.53
C THR A 963 19.75 15.51 3.08
N VAL A 964 19.51 15.34 1.77
CA VAL A 964 19.25 14.03 1.16
C VAL A 964 20.49 13.57 0.39
N LEU A 965 21.11 12.47 0.84
CA LEU A 965 22.35 11.93 0.29
C LEU A 965 22.18 11.36 -1.12
N ALA A 966 23.29 10.98 -1.75
CA ALA A 966 23.30 10.44 -3.12
C ALA A 966 22.51 9.13 -3.25
N ASN A 967 22.53 8.28 -2.22
CA ASN A 967 21.72 7.06 -2.11
C ASN A 967 20.25 7.32 -1.72
N GLY A 968 19.84 8.57 -1.49
CA GLY A 968 18.47 8.92 -1.17
C GLY A 968 18.13 9.04 0.31
N HIS A 969 19.01 8.64 1.23
CA HIS A 969 18.70 8.77 2.66
C HIS A 969 18.73 10.23 3.13
N ASN A 970 17.72 10.63 3.90
CA ASN A 970 17.74 11.89 4.64
C ASN A 970 18.70 11.76 5.84
N ARG A 971 19.78 12.54 5.85
CA ARG A 971 20.83 12.49 6.88
C ARG A 971 20.51 13.44 8.04
N GLN A 972 20.78 13.01 9.28
CA GLN A 972 20.63 13.85 10.46
C GLN A 972 21.98 14.30 11.03
N THR A 973 22.76 13.36 11.57
CA THR A 973 24.03 13.64 12.27
C THR A 973 25.04 12.51 12.02
N ASP A 974 26.24 12.60 12.59
CA ASP A 974 27.25 11.52 12.46
C ASP A 974 26.88 10.27 13.29
N SER A 975 26.08 10.43 14.34
CA SER A 975 25.54 9.33 15.15
C SER A 975 24.18 8.84 14.64
N LEU A 976 23.50 9.61 13.80
CA LEU A 976 22.24 9.22 13.17
C LEU A 976 22.34 9.46 11.66
N PRO A 977 22.96 8.52 10.94
CA PRO A 977 23.42 8.76 9.58
C PRO A 977 22.30 8.83 8.55
N LEU A 978 21.15 8.23 8.84
CA LEU A 978 19.92 8.34 8.07
C LEU A 978 18.70 8.49 9.00
N TYR A 979 17.59 8.94 8.44
CA TYR A 979 16.34 9.16 9.16
C TYR A 979 15.15 9.15 8.19
N LEU A 980 14.49 8.00 8.12
CA LEU A 980 13.43 7.75 7.15
C LEU A 980 12.13 8.55 7.38
N PRO A 981 11.80 9.05 8.58
CA PRO A 981 10.71 10.01 8.74
C PRO A 981 10.85 11.25 7.85
N GLY A 982 12.08 11.71 7.60
CA GLY A 982 12.32 12.81 6.65
C GLY A 982 12.02 12.43 5.20
N ASN A 983 12.34 11.20 4.79
CA ASN A 983 12.03 10.67 3.46
C ASN A 983 10.51 10.48 3.26
N GLY A 984 9.83 9.85 4.21
CA GLY A 984 8.39 9.61 4.11
C GLY A 984 7.57 10.91 4.28
N GLY A 985 8.00 11.83 5.15
CA GLY A 985 7.44 13.17 5.26
C GLY A 985 7.54 13.95 3.95
N LEU A 986 8.69 13.91 3.27
CA LEU A 986 8.84 14.51 1.94
C LEU A 986 7.81 13.96 0.95
N LEU A 987 7.63 12.63 0.92
CA LEU A 987 6.68 11.98 0.03
C LEU A 987 5.22 12.36 0.35
N ALA A 988 4.87 12.49 1.63
CA ALA A 988 3.56 12.98 2.04
C ALA A 988 3.33 14.44 1.60
N ALA A 989 4.33 15.31 1.79
CA ALA A 989 4.25 16.72 1.42
C ALA A 989 4.07 16.90 -0.10
N VAL A 990 4.88 16.24 -0.93
CA VAL A 990 4.77 16.40 -2.39
C VAL A 990 3.51 15.77 -2.96
N ALA A 991 2.97 14.72 -2.32
CA ALA A 991 1.68 14.14 -2.71
C ALA A 991 0.55 15.15 -2.45
N LEU A 992 0.54 15.79 -1.28
CA LEU A 992 -0.39 16.88 -0.96
C LEU A 992 -0.23 18.07 -1.91
N MET A 993 1.02 18.46 -2.23
CA MET A 993 1.28 19.58 -3.14
C MET A 993 0.82 19.28 -4.58
N ALA A 994 0.89 18.02 -5.04
CA ALA A 994 0.51 17.60 -6.38
C ALA A 994 -0.99 17.31 -6.51
N ALA A 995 -1.52 16.41 -5.68
CA ALA A 995 -2.91 15.95 -5.73
C ALA A 995 -3.89 16.89 -5.01
N GLY A 996 -3.39 17.79 -4.17
CA GLY A 996 -4.20 18.67 -3.34
C GLY A 996 -4.72 18.00 -2.07
N TRP A 997 -5.66 18.68 -1.43
CA TRP A 997 -6.26 18.31 -0.14
C TRP A 997 -7.75 18.67 -0.08
N ASP A 998 -8.50 18.17 0.91
CA ASP A 998 -9.93 18.46 1.01
C ASP A 998 -10.19 19.97 1.16
N ASN A 999 -11.13 20.49 0.39
CA ASN A 999 -11.46 21.92 0.32
C ASN A 999 -10.28 22.83 -0.12
N GLY A 1000 -9.22 22.25 -0.71
CA GLY A 1000 -8.15 23.00 -1.35
C GLY A 1000 -8.59 23.68 -2.65
N PRO A 1001 -7.77 24.57 -3.21
CA PRO A 1001 -8.08 25.24 -4.46
C PRO A 1001 -8.19 24.22 -5.60
N ALA A 1002 -9.24 24.33 -6.43
CA ALA A 1002 -9.46 23.48 -7.59
C ALA A 1002 -8.53 23.85 -8.77
N ARG A 1003 -7.23 23.67 -8.58
CA ARG A 1003 -6.17 23.88 -9.59
C ARG A 1003 -5.21 22.70 -9.62
N HIS A 1004 -4.61 22.47 -10.78
CA HIS A 1004 -3.58 21.43 -10.95
C HIS A 1004 -2.35 21.72 -10.09
N ALA A 1005 -1.85 20.71 -9.36
CA ALA A 1005 -0.65 20.80 -8.53
C ALA A 1005 -0.64 22.03 -7.59
N PRO A 1006 -1.66 22.17 -6.70
CA PRO A 1006 -1.94 23.42 -5.99
C PRO A 1006 -0.86 23.85 -4.99
N GLY A 1007 0.04 22.95 -4.59
CA GLY A 1007 1.16 23.28 -3.70
C GLY A 1007 2.47 23.57 -4.43
N PHE A 1008 2.50 23.55 -5.76
CA PHE A 1008 3.70 23.90 -6.54
C PHE A 1008 3.61 25.31 -7.16
N PRO A 1009 4.76 25.99 -7.37
CA PRO A 1009 4.81 27.28 -8.04
C PRO A 1009 4.14 27.23 -9.41
N ALA A 1010 3.44 28.30 -9.78
CA ALA A 1010 2.63 28.31 -11.01
C ALA A 1010 3.45 28.25 -12.30
N ASP A 1011 4.75 28.56 -12.24
CA ASP A 1011 5.71 28.48 -13.35
C ASP A 1011 6.39 27.12 -13.47
N TRP A 1012 6.18 26.20 -12.51
CA TRP A 1012 6.68 24.83 -12.58
C TRP A 1012 5.76 23.97 -13.46
N THR A 1013 6.37 23.20 -14.35
CA THR A 1013 5.67 22.16 -15.12
C THR A 1013 5.68 20.88 -14.32
N VAL A 1014 4.58 20.61 -13.62
CA VAL A 1014 4.38 19.42 -12.79
C VAL A 1014 3.49 18.43 -13.53
N LYS A 1015 4.01 17.24 -13.83
CA LYS A 1015 3.17 16.09 -14.18
C LYS A 1015 3.02 15.21 -12.96
N TRP A 1016 1.82 14.73 -12.72
CA TRP A 1016 1.58 13.70 -11.71
C TRP A 1016 0.39 12.83 -12.12
N GLU A 1017 0.40 11.60 -11.65
CA GLU A 1017 -0.65 10.60 -11.90
C GLU A 1017 -0.75 9.66 -10.69
N GLY A 1018 -1.90 9.03 -10.50
CA GLY A 1018 -2.08 7.94 -9.52
C GLY A 1018 -1.94 8.30 -8.03
N LEU A 1019 -1.94 9.58 -7.65
CA LEU A 1019 -1.92 10.02 -6.25
C LEU A 1019 -3.34 10.13 -5.67
N VAL A 1020 -3.47 9.93 -4.36
CA VAL A 1020 -4.72 10.10 -3.60
C VAL A 1020 -4.71 11.47 -2.93
N GLN A 1021 -5.83 12.19 -3.03
CA GLN A 1021 -6.00 13.50 -2.40
C GLN A 1021 -5.89 13.39 -0.87
N ALA A 1022 -5.05 14.24 -0.27
CA ALA A 1022 -4.87 14.29 1.17
C ALA A 1022 -6.15 14.77 1.88
N PRO A 1023 -6.39 14.37 3.15
CA PRO A 1023 -7.50 14.88 3.94
C PRO A 1023 -7.55 16.41 4.06
#